data_AF-A0A7S2XR94-F1
#
_entry.id   AF-A0A7S2XR94-F1
#
_cell.length_a   1.000
_cell.length_b   1.000
_cell.length_c   1.000
_cell.angle_alpha   90.00
_cell.angle_beta   90.00
_cell.angle_gamma   90.00
#
_symmetry.space_group_name_H-M   'P 1'
#
loop_
_entity.id
_entity.type
_entity.pdbx_description
1 polymer ?
#
loop_
_entity_poly.entity_id
_entity_poly.type
_entity_poly.pdbx_seq_one_letter_code
_entity_poly.pdbx_strand_id
1 'polypeptide(L)'
;DPSPLPTTEDADESQHRMSRRRAPHRPALTDGNIIGSEEDEPGGRIKKGKSRRRLHVNTQELMSDPNLLKSLLFMRAQHWAGGFLRLDPRWQIYTFFNQIAQEGAEHIEQGGFRPELASPLLKYFFKASVFSVWRPTSLDAIRMMMEGRATGKGLNVKGKSAKRGILSGFVPFVQIHGNEKHKKMVTTPPKDARISVYFKDDTSRTIAVEELTKVRDEMVSVVREAKEVIHSILPQIDDDMERALNKMTWDMTDPLIHMMDQYAPRCFGIHISERLFWETYVVRQDCTRTKGGKWETGRPSEPAFQDMNCVATRHQKAGDPKTVVYQYDESKPMNPLSLLIAYEENNNVLPVASDFDAFLIGTRGVKYESQLPPNQIELVKWLVSRIDEILETADGTEPWTKKWLTILLKESKSNKGFHPKIPRFGFGDPKSYSIMETAVERLQKNGAVRHGAECFNYYFPQELDEQFLVIAESNPGKRPWRYMNATQLQEFLSHRIDEGYTFPLNPKWILTDPGWKQIYDKLLKSERPNVQNSLDAWLPKDSGVREKIAEIYEKYPNGFPRKNTIVSKRASVMFDTTVEMDLAELELQRHETLMRAKRKLRAVLFWMKLAKRSRDKLDRIRRKRATFGDDSLDEEERKSLVYLKREDEQKNMACASLNAVSEDAESEPILDTSDSQNVVTEPMNARVEILALDGDTKKGGTVDRSKRSKPMIWFAERAQVSVRGALVKEEDGNLSYRSFDASNSLQNLSEIEDTESGDEVDC
;
A
#
# COMPACT_ATOMS: atom_id res chain seq x y z
N ASP A 1 22.63 16.52 35.90
CA ASP A 1 24.03 16.88 35.61
C ASP A 1 24.09 17.88 34.48
N PRO A 2 24.92 18.94 34.61
CA PRO A 2 25.38 19.74 33.50
C PRO A 2 26.64 19.10 32.89
N SER A 3 26.65 18.87 31.58
CA SER A 3 27.89 18.51 30.86
C SER A 3 28.80 19.74 30.71
N PRO A 4 30.13 19.60 30.79
CA PRO A 4 31.06 20.73 30.66
C PRO A 4 31.20 21.24 29.22
N LEU A 5 31.67 22.48 29.09
CA LEU A 5 32.09 23.08 27.82
C LEU A 5 33.47 22.54 27.38
N PRO A 6 33.74 22.43 26.07
CA PRO A 6 35.08 22.13 25.57
C PRO A 6 36.01 23.35 25.68
N THR A 7 37.28 23.11 25.98
CA THR A 7 38.36 24.11 26.01
C THR A 7 38.94 24.35 24.61
N THR A 8 39.60 25.50 24.42
CA THR A 8 40.20 25.94 23.14
C THR A 8 41.72 26.03 23.22
N GLU A 9 42.39 25.14 22.50
CA GLU A 9 43.80 25.12 22.09
C GLU A 9 43.85 24.02 20.98
N ASP A 10 44.61 24.10 19.88
CA ASP A 10 45.75 24.95 19.52
C ASP A 10 45.53 25.80 18.25
N ALA A 11 46.57 26.53 17.82
CA ALA A 11 46.64 27.34 16.60
C ALA A 11 47.86 26.95 15.71
N ASP A 12 47.98 27.62 14.56
CA ASP A 12 49.09 27.55 13.59
C ASP A 12 49.31 26.21 12.85
N GLU A 13 49.83 26.17 11.61
CA GLU A 13 50.02 27.23 10.61
C GLU A 13 49.86 26.66 9.18
N SER A 14 49.30 27.44 8.26
CA SER A 14 49.72 27.48 6.83
C SER A 14 48.90 28.48 6.02
N GLN A 15 49.59 29.30 5.23
CA GLN A 15 48.97 30.35 4.42
C GLN A 15 48.94 29.94 2.95
N HIS A 16 47.86 30.21 2.21
CA HIS A 16 47.99 30.77 0.85
C HIS A 16 46.78 31.57 0.34
N ARG A 17 47.14 32.69 -0.29
CA ARG A 17 46.39 33.57 -1.23
C ARG A 17 45.49 32.78 -2.20
N MET A 18 44.36 33.27 -2.72
CA MET A 18 43.67 34.59 -2.77
C MET A 18 42.15 34.33 -3.09
N SER A 19 41.21 35.27 -3.20
CA SER A 19 41.28 36.69 -3.60
C SER A 19 40.21 37.60 -2.92
N ARG A 20 39.48 38.42 -3.69
CA ARG A 20 38.48 39.43 -3.26
C ARG A 20 37.32 39.53 -4.27
N ARG A 21 36.13 39.90 -3.79
CA ARG A 21 35.28 40.94 -4.42
C ARG A 21 34.44 41.65 -3.34
N ARG A 22 34.02 42.90 -3.61
CA ARG A 22 33.39 43.82 -2.64
C ARG A 22 31.92 44.11 -3.00
N ALA A 23 31.13 44.47 -1.99
CA ALA A 23 29.85 45.17 -2.15
C ALA A 23 30.02 46.71 -2.00
N PRO A 24 29.12 47.53 -2.59
CA PRO A 24 29.10 49.00 -2.40
C PRO A 24 28.05 49.49 -1.37
N HIS A 25 28.09 50.77 -1.04
CA HIS A 25 27.27 51.43 0.01
C HIS A 25 25.98 52.12 -0.48
N ARG A 26 25.17 52.54 0.51
CA ARG A 26 24.11 53.59 0.47
C ARG A 26 24.47 54.84 -0.36
N PRO A 27 23.47 55.66 -0.71
CA PRO A 27 23.28 56.92 0.03
C PRO A 27 21.84 57.15 0.54
N ALA A 28 21.58 58.31 1.17
CA ALA A 28 20.28 58.75 1.67
C ALA A 28 20.10 60.27 1.46
N LEU A 29 18.84 60.72 1.34
CA LEU A 29 18.36 62.09 1.10
C LEU A 29 16.88 62.16 1.56
N THR A 30 16.21 63.28 1.90
CA THR A 30 16.48 64.53 2.66
C THR A 30 15.11 65.24 2.83
N ASP A 31 15.00 66.24 3.72
CA ASP A 31 13.73 66.86 4.13
C ASP A 31 13.05 67.79 3.10
N GLY A 32 11.76 68.11 3.33
CA GLY A 32 10.96 69.09 2.56
C GLY A 32 9.68 69.53 3.30
N ASN A 33 9.22 70.77 3.09
CA ASN A 33 8.20 71.50 3.90
C ASN A 33 7.60 72.65 3.01
N ILE A 34 6.58 73.48 3.30
CA ILE A 34 5.80 73.88 4.50
C ILE A 34 4.35 74.29 4.04
N ILE A 35 3.49 74.78 4.96
CA ILE A 35 2.18 75.47 4.77
C ILE A 35 0.96 74.53 4.54
N GLY A 36 -0.24 74.73 5.13
CA GLY A 36 -0.64 75.61 6.25
C GLY A 36 -1.95 76.41 6.05
N SER A 37 -3.01 76.08 6.80
CA SER A 37 -4.20 76.93 7.05
C SER A 37 -5.04 76.36 8.22
N GLU A 38 -5.87 77.19 8.86
CA GLU A 38 -6.61 76.93 10.11
C GLU A 38 -8.14 76.90 9.87
N GLU A 39 -8.91 76.25 10.76
CA GLU A 39 -10.18 76.80 11.32
C GLU A 39 -10.71 75.96 12.52
N ASP A 40 -11.30 76.68 13.47
CA ASP A 40 -11.60 76.42 14.90
C ASP A 40 -12.45 75.20 15.37
N GLU A 41 -12.11 74.71 16.59
CA GLU A 41 -12.94 74.33 17.78
C GLU A 41 -14.30 73.57 17.68
N PRO A 42 -14.86 73.01 18.79
CA PRO A 42 -14.28 72.67 20.10
C PRO A 42 -14.47 71.19 20.51
N GLY A 43 -13.68 70.68 21.48
CA GLY A 43 -14.12 69.51 22.28
C GLY A 43 -13.09 68.64 23.02
N GLY A 44 -13.35 68.37 24.31
CA GLY A 44 -13.00 67.08 24.95
C GLY A 44 -11.54 66.84 25.38
N ARG A 45 -10.99 67.66 26.29
CA ARG A 45 -9.58 67.56 26.77
C ARG A 45 -9.26 66.37 27.70
N ILE A 46 -9.40 65.14 27.22
CA ILE A 46 -9.07 63.90 27.96
C ILE A 46 -7.55 63.71 28.10
N LYS A 47 -7.03 63.81 29.32
CA LYS A 47 -5.60 63.60 29.64
C LYS A 47 -5.18 62.13 29.49
N LYS A 48 -4.68 61.73 28.31
CA LYS A 48 -4.12 60.38 28.05
C LYS A 48 -2.75 60.16 28.74
N GLY A 49 -2.76 59.94 30.06
CA GLY A 49 -1.58 59.53 30.82
C GLY A 49 -1.12 58.12 30.44
N LYS A 50 -0.05 57.99 29.64
CA LYS A 50 0.52 56.69 29.22
C LYS A 50 1.28 55.96 30.34
N SER A 51 0.60 55.57 31.41
CA SER A 51 1.17 54.68 32.43
C SER A 51 1.07 53.21 31.99
N ARG A 52 2.05 52.75 31.21
CA ARG A 52 2.26 51.30 30.97
C ARG A 52 2.82 50.66 32.24
N ARG A 53 1.96 50.43 33.24
CA ARG A 53 2.27 49.52 34.36
C ARG A 53 2.51 48.12 33.77
N ARG A 54 3.79 47.71 33.67
CA ARG A 54 4.13 46.29 33.51
C ARG A 54 3.68 45.59 34.78
N LEU A 55 2.60 44.82 34.71
CA LEU A 55 2.26 43.85 35.75
C LEU A 55 3.38 42.80 35.78
N HIS A 56 4.33 42.98 36.70
CA HIS A 56 5.14 41.85 37.18
C HIS A 56 4.22 40.98 38.03
N VAL A 57 3.56 40.03 37.38
CA VAL A 57 2.90 38.93 38.07
C VAL A 57 4.01 38.10 38.70
N ASN A 58 4.09 38.12 40.03
CA ASN A 58 5.07 37.34 40.76
C ASN A 58 4.73 35.86 40.65
N THR A 59 5.52 35.13 39.87
CA THR A 59 5.29 33.70 39.61
C THR A 59 5.47 32.82 40.85
N GLN A 60 6.13 33.31 41.90
CA GLN A 60 6.21 32.59 43.18
C GLN A 60 4.87 32.66 43.95
N GLU A 61 4.28 33.85 44.08
CA GLU A 61 2.93 33.99 44.67
C GLU A 61 1.89 33.20 43.86
N LEU A 62 1.97 33.25 42.53
CA LEU A 62 1.08 32.51 41.63
C LEU A 62 1.18 30.97 41.76
N MET A 63 2.29 30.45 42.30
CA MET A 63 2.47 29.02 42.59
C MET A 63 2.22 28.66 44.06
N SER A 64 1.88 29.64 44.91
CA SER A 64 1.56 29.43 46.33
C SER A 64 0.09 29.13 46.60
N ASP A 65 -0.82 29.44 45.67
CA ASP A 65 -2.24 29.02 45.75
C ASP A 65 -2.41 27.56 45.28
N PRO A 66 -2.79 26.62 46.17
CA PRO A 66 -3.00 25.22 45.79
C PRO A 66 -4.19 25.02 44.84
N ASN A 67 -5.18 25.93 44.82
CA ASN A 67 -6.34 25.84 43.92
C ASN A 67 -5.95 26.22 42.48
N LEU A 68 -5.14 27.27 42.32
CA LEU A 68 -4.59 27.64 41.03
C LEU A 68 -3.59 26.59 40.53
N LEU A 69 -2.74 26.03 41.41
CA LEU A 69 -1.86 24.91 41.05
C LEU A 69 -2.66 23.67 40.60
N LYS A 70 -3.71 23.28 41.32
CA LYS A 70 -4.62 22.20 40.94
C LYS A 70 -5.29 22.47 39.58
N SER A 71 -5.74 23.70 39.34
CA SER A 71 -6.33 24.12 38.06
C SER A 71 -5.34 24.08 36.90
N LEU A 72 -4.10 24.53 37.12
CA LEU A 72 -3.02 24.48 36.13
C LEU A 72 -2.60 23.05 35.81
N LEU A 73 -2.52 22.17 36.82
CA LEU A 73 -2.26 20.75 36.65
C LEU A 73 -3.40 20.06 35.88
N PHE A 74 -4.66 20.37 36.19
CA PHE A 74 -5.82 19.85 35.47
C PHE A 74 -5.85 20.29 33.99
N MET A 75 -5.66 21.58 33.70
CA MET A 75 -5.56 22.07 32.32
C MET A 75 -4.37 21.45 31.57
N ARG A 76 -3.23 21.26 32.24
CA ARG A 76 -2.06 20.59 31.64
C ARG A 76 -2.33 19.10 31.38
N ALA A 77 -3.03 18.42 32.27
CA ALA A 77 -3.44 17.02 32.10
C ALA A 77 -4.45 16.88 30.95
N GLN A 78 -5.46 17.76 30.86
CA GLN A 78 -6.40 17.80 29.73
C GLN A 78 -5.69 18.08 28.40
N HIS A 79 -4.76 19.05 28.37
CA HIS A 79 -3.99 19.35 27.16
C HIS A 79 -3.08 18.18 26.72
N TRP A 80 -2.47 17.48 27.69
CA TRP A 80 -1.64 16.30 27.48
C TRP A 80 -2.46 15.10 26.99
N ALA A 81 -3.57 14.77 27.66
CA ALA A 81 -4.48 13.69 27.26
C ALA A 81 -5.12 13.96 25.89
N GLY A 82 -5.53 15.20 25.63
CA GLY A 82 -5.95 15.65 24.29
C GLY A 82 -4.81 15.55 23.26
N GLY A 83 -3.55 15.64 23.68
CA GLY A 83 -2.37 15.37 22.84
C GLY A 83 -2.30 13.90 22.41
N PHE A 84 -2.48 12.96 23.34
CA PHE A 84 -2.56 11.53 23.03
C PHE A 84 -3.77 11.20 22.16
N LEU A 85 -4.93 11.77 22.45
CA LEU A 85 -6.13 11.61 21.63
C LEU A 85 -5.90 12.09 20.18
N ARG A 86 -5.18 13.20 19.98
CA ARG A 86 -4.81 13.69 18.63
C ARG A 86 -3.82 12.79 17.89
N LEU A 87 -3.16 11.84 18.55
CA LEU A 87 -2.32 10.82 17.88
C LEU A 87 -3.12 9.60 17.44
N ASP A 88 -4.28 9.32 18.03
CA ASP A 88 -5.13 8.17 17.70
C ASP A 88 -5.66 8.27 16.26
N PRO A 89 -5.34 7.30 15.37
CA PRO A 89 -5.92 7.22 14.03
C PRO A 89 -7.44 7.40 13.97
N ARG A 90 -8.19 6.86 14.94
CA ARG A 90 -9.66 6.93 14.99
C ARG A 90 -10.13 8.37 15.22
N TRP A 91 -9.42 9.12 16.06
CA TRP A 91 -9.68 10.54 16.27
C TRP A 91 -9.28 11.40 15.07
N GLN A 92 -8.20 11.04 14.37
CA GLN A 92 -7.77 11.73 13.15
C GLN A 92 -8.78 11.52 12.01
N ILE A 93 -9.28 10.29 11.84
CA ILE A 93 -10.38 9.94 10.92
C ILE A 93 -11.65 10.73 11.30
N TYR A 94 -12.09 10.68 12.56
CA TYR A 94 -13.22 11.45 13.08
C TYR A 94 -13.09 12.95 12.77
N THR A 95 -11.92 13.54 13.06
CA THR A 95 -11.64 14.96 12.82
C THR A 95 -11.65 15.30 11.34
N PHE A 96 -11.08 14.47 10.48
CA PHE A 96 -11.06 14.67 9.02
C PHE A 96 -12.48 14.64 8.44
N PHE A 97 -13.27 13.60 8.73
CA PHE A 97 -14.62 13.51 8.19
C PHE A 97 -15.53 14.63 8.72
N ASN A 98 -15.38 15.04 9.99
CA ASN A 98 -16.08 16.22 10.50
C ASN A 98 -15.65 17.54 9.82
N GLN A 99 -14.39 17.66 9.37
CA GLN A 99 -13.95 18.79 8.53
C GLN A 99 -14.61 18.76 7.15
N ILE A 100 -14.67 17.58 6.49
CA ILE A 100 -15.38 17.41 5.21
C ILE A 100 -16.88 17.79 5.33
N ALA A 101 -17.55 17.45 6.43
CA ALA A 101 -18.92 17.89 6.69
C ALA A 101 -19.05 19.40 6.96
N GLN A 102 -18.05 20.02 7.59
CA GLN A 102 -18.05 21.45 7.91
C GLN A 102 -17.60 22.36 6.76
N GLU A 103 -16.87 21.85 5.77
CA GLU A 103 -16.39 22.63 4.59
C GLU A 103 -17.21 22.33 3.32
N GLY A 104 -17.96 21.22 3.31
CA GLY A 104 -18.77 20.79 2.18
C GLY A 104 -17.93 20.11 1.09
N ALA A 105 -18.30 18.88 0.73
CA ALA A 105 -17.54 18.05 -0.22
C ALA A 105 -17.55 18.54 -1.69
N GLU A 106 -18.09 19.73 -1.97
CA GLU A 106 -18.04 20.37 -3.29
C GLU A 106 -16.64 20.96 -3.60
N HIS A 107 -15.89 21.37 -2.57
CA HIS A 107 -14.55 21.96 -2.74
C HIS A 107 -13.41 20.95 -2.96
N ILE A 108 -13.65 19.67 -2.66
CA ILE A 108 -12.60 18.63 -2.64
C ILE A 108 -12.18 18.25 -4.08
N GLU A 109 -13.17 18.04 -4.96
CA GLU A 109 -12.94 17.73 -6.38
C GLU A 109 -12.20 18.84 -7.14
N GLN A 110 -12.20 20.07 -6.59
CA GLN A 110 -11.47 21.22 -7.15
C GLN A 110 -10.01 21.29 -6.65
N GLY A 111 -9.53 20.26 -5.92
CA GLY A 111 -8.16 20.18 -5.38
C GLY A 111 -7.88 21.22 -4.27
N GLY A 112 -8.93 21.66 -3.56
CA GLY A 112 -8.94 22.92 -2.82
C GLY A 112 -9.17 22.85 -1.31
N PHE A 113 -8.85 21.74 -0.63
CA PHE A 113 -9.06 21.62 0.83
C PHE A 113 -8.22 22.66 1.60
N ARG A 114 -8.90 23.60 2.30
CA ARG A 114 -8.27 24.74 3.00
C ARG A 114 -8.98 25.01 4.33
N PRO A 115 -8.68 24.24 5.40
CA PRO A 115 -9.38 24.31 6.68
C PRO A 115 -9.21 25.66 7.40
N GLU A 116 -8.25 26.49 6.98
CA GLU A 116 -8.02 27.85 7.45
C GLU A 116 -9.11 28.85 7.01
N LEU A 117 -9.89 28.52 5.97
CA LEU A 117 -10.96 29.38 5.42
C LEU A 117 -12.35 29.05 6.00
N ALA A 118 -12.47 28.00 6.83
CA ALA A 118 -13.74 27.55 7.41
C ALA A 118 -14.24 28.50 8.51
N SER A 119 -15.02 29.52 8.12
CA SER A 119 -15.59 30.52 9.04
C SER A 119 -16.34 29.86 10.22
N PRO A 120 -16.00 30.18 11.48
CA PRO A 120 -16.67 29.61 12.66
C PRO A 120 -18.19 29.82 12.69
N LEU A 121 -18.69 30.90 12.07
CA LEU A 121 -20.13 31.18 12.00
C LEU A 121 -20.85 30.21 11.05
N LEU A 122 -20.22 29.79 9.95
CA LEU A 122 -20.84 28.87 8.99
C LEU A 122 -21.10 27.48 9.58
N LYS A 123 -20.38 27.09 10.65
CA LYS A 123 -20.60 25.83 11.37
C LYS A 123 -22.01 25.69 11.96
N TYR A 124 -22.72 26.80 12.20
CA TYR A 124 -24.12 26.80 12.63
C TYR A 124 -25.13 26.74 11.47
N PHE A 125 -24.69 26.94 10.22
CA PHE A 125 -25.54 26.94 9.02
C PHE A 125 -25.35 25.70 8.14
N PHE A 126 -24.20 25.03 8.20
CA PHE A 126 -23.96 23.80 7.45
C PHE A 126 -24.81 22.63 7.97
N LYS A 127 -25.76 22.19 7.13
CA LYS A 127 -26.62 21.02 7.40
C LYS A 127 -25.95 19.67 7.10
N ALA A 128 -24.73 19.70 6.54
CA ALA A 128 -24.01 18.51 6.16
C ALA A 128 -23.45 17.78 7.39
N SER A 129 -23.43 16.45 7.33
CA SER A 129 -22.92 15.59 8.41
C SER A 129 -22.50 14.24 7.84
N VAL A 130 -21.69 13.49 8.58
CA VAL A 130 -21.08 12.26 8.10
C VAL A 130 -20.85 11.28 9.24
N PHE A 131 -20.92 9.99 8.92
CA PHE A 131 -20.34 8.91 9.69
C PHE A 131 -19.47 8.05 8.78
N SER A 132 -18.52 7.33 9.37
CA SER A 132 -17.68 6.38 8.65
C SER A 132 -17.67 5.03 9.37
N VAL A 133 -17.70 3.95 8.60
CA VAL A 133 -17.70 2.57 9.09
C VAL A 133 -16.44 1.90 8.57
N TRP A 134 -15.72 1.23 9.46
CA TRP A 134 -14.41 0.63 9.20
C TRP A 134 -14.40 -0.83 9.66
N ARG A 135 -13.50 -1.62 9.07
CA ARG A 135 -13.22 -2.97 9.56
C ARG A 135 -12.36 -2.90 10.84
N PRO A 136 -12.28 -3.97 11.66
CA PRO A 136 -11.66 -3.89 12.97
C PRO A 136 -10.12 -3.96 12.92
N THR A 137 -9.46 -2.80 12.92
CA THR A 137 -8.00 -2.68 13.13
C THR A 137 -7.62 -3.03 14.57
N SER A 138 -6.50 -3.74 14.78
CA SER A 138 -6.06 -4.19 16.11
C SER A 138 -5.47 -3.05 16.96
N LEU A 139 -5.65 -3.14 18.28
CA LEU A 139 -5.14 -2.14 19.23
C LEU A 139 -3.61 -2.00 19.16
N ASP A 140 -2.87 -3.08 18.87
CA ASP A 140 -1.42 -3.04 18.67
C ASP A 140 -1.02 -2.21 17.45
N ALA A 141 -1.71 -2.38 16.31
CA ALA A 141 -1.45 -1.61 15.10
C ALA A 141 -1.79 -0.12 15.29
N ILE A 142 -2.92 0.16 15.95
CA ILE A 142 -3.34 1.51 16.37
C ILE A 142 -2.24 2.15 17.25
N ARG A 143 -1.78 1.43 18.27
CA ARG A 143 -0.71 1.88 19.17
C ARG A 143 0.60 2.15 18.41
N MET A 144 1.01 1.28 17.49
CA MET A 144 2.23 1.47 16.71
C MET A 144 2.17 2.69 15.77
N MET A 145 0.99 2.99 15.21
CA MET A 145 0.73 4.20 14.45
C MET A 145 0.72 5.46 15.32
N MET A 146 0.20 5.39 16.56
CA MET A 146 0.26 6.49 17.54
C MET A 146 1.68 6.79 18.00
N GLU A 147 2.47 5.74 18.26
CA GLU A 147 3.88 5.83 18.68
C GLU A 147 4.84 6.16 17.52
N GLY A 148 4.36 6.11 16.26
CA GLY A 148 5.20 6.29 15.07
C GLY A 148 6.23 5.18 14.84
N ARG A 149 6.03 4.00 15.45
CA ARG A 149 6.87 2.80 15.26
C ARG A 149 6.49 2.00 14.02
N ALA A 150 5.28 2.18 13.52
CA ALA A 150 4.82 1.61 12.26
C ALA A 150 4.01 2.63 11.46
N THR A 151 3.78 2.30 10.19
CA THR A 151 2.87 2.98 9.28
C THR A 151 1.84 1.98 8.75
N GLY A 152 0.60 2.38 8.48
CA GLY A 152 -0.40 1.47 7.93
C GLY A 152 -0.01 0.97 6.52
N LYS A 153 -0.21 -0.33 6.26
CA LYS A 153 0.00 -0.98 4.95
C LYS A 153 -0.89 -0.37 3.85
N GLY A 154 -0.47 -0.45 2.60
CA GLY A 154 -1.30 -0.16 1.42
C GLY A 154 -1.65 -1.42 0.62
N LEU A 155 -2.46 -1.27 -0.43
CA LEU A 155 -2.94 -2.37 -1.29
C LEU A 155 -1.83 -3.21 -1.94
N ASN A 156 -0.59 -2.70 -1.99
CA ASN A 156 0.60 -3.42 -2.47
C ASN A 156 1.12 -4.47 -1.47
N VAL A 157 0.72 -4.44 -0.19
CA VAL A 157 1.13 -5.42 0.83
C VAL A 157 -0.08 -6.25 1.25
N LYS A 158 -0.18 -7.46 0.70
CA LYS A 158 -1.20 -8.47 1.06
C LYS A 158 -0.79 -9.40 2.21
N GLY A 159 0.45 -9.29 2.70
CA GLY A 159 0.94 -10.01 3.87
C GLY A 159 0.09 -9.73 5.11
N LYS A 160 -0.18 -10.76 5.90
CA LYS A 160 -1.08 -10.65 7.07
C LYS A 160 -0.34 -10.25 8.34
N SER A 161 -0.88 -9.28 9.06
CA SER A 161 -0.35 -8.82 10.33
C SER A 161 -0.40 -9.93 11.39
N ALA A 162 0.62 -9.99 12.25
CA ALA A 162 0.62 -10.88 13.40
C ALA A 162 -0.46 -10.47 14.42
N LYS A 163 -1.12 -11.47 15.02
CA LYS A 163 -2.13 -11.32 16.07
C LYS A 163 -1.56 -11.47 17.50
N ARG A 164 -0.28 -11.85 17.63
CA ARG A 164 0.40 -12.23 18.89
C ARG A 164 1.92 -12.02 18.82
N GLY A 165 2.58 -12.23 19.95
CA GLY A 165 4.04 -12.19 20.11
C GLY A 165 4.60 -10.77 20.06
N ILE A 166 5.94 -10.64 20.07
CA ILE A 166 6.61 -9.33 20.02
C ILE A 166 6.35 -8.56 18.70
N LEU A 167 5.79 -9.24 17.69
CA LEU A 167 5.46 -8.66 16.38
C LEU A 167 3.97 -8.35 16.19
N SER A 168 3.12 -8.53 17.22
CA SER A 168 1.68 -8.29 17.12
C SER A 168 1.38 -6.89 16.57
N GLY A 169 0.51 -6.79 15.57
CA GLY A 169 0.21 -5.54 14.86
C GLY A 169 1.06 -5.27 13.61
N PHE A 170 2.34 -5.64 13.59
CA PHE A 170 3.20 -5.55 12.39
C PHE A 170 2.86 -6.66 11.36
N VAL A 171 3.31 -6.49 10.11
CA VAL A 171 3.34 -7.55 9.08
C VAL A 171 4.73 -8.21 9.01
N PRO A 172 4.90 -9.47 9.48
CA PRO A 172 6.11 -10.23 9.25
C PRO A 172 6.38 -10.45 7.76
N PHE A 173 7.66 -10.34 7.36
CA PHE A 173 8.12 -10.80 6.05
C PHE A 173 8.06 -12.34 5.96
N VAL A 174 8.54 -13.03 7.00
CA VAL A 174 8.55 -14.50 7.05
C VAL A 174 7.22 -15.05 7.56
N GLN A 175 6.34 -15.40 6.62
CA GLN A 175 4.99 -15.95 6.82
C GLN A 175 4.95 -17.49 6.81
N ILE A 176 6.10 -18.15 6.63
CA ILE A 176 6.25 -19.61 6.76
C ILE A 176 6.90 -20.02 8.09
N HIS A 177 6.44 -21.14 8.65
CA HIS A 177 7.06 -21.79 9.83
C HIS A 177 7.13 -23.32 9.73
N GLY A 178 6.78 -23.90 8.57
CA GLY A 178 6.79 -25.34 8.32
C GLY A 178 8.06 -25.82 7.60
N ASN A 179 9.22 -25.30 8.01
CA ASN A 179 10.55 -25.40 7.38
C ASN A 179 10.56 -26.10 6.01
N GLU A 180 10.97 -27.36 5.95
CA GLU A 180 11.26 -28.03 4.67
C GLU A 180 10.07 -28.20 3.74
N LYS A 181 8.86 -28.40 4.27
CA LYS A 181 7.67 -28.52 3.42
C LYS A 181 7.30 -27.16 2.84
N HIS A 182 7.30 -26.12 3.67
CA HIS A 182 6.73 -24.82 3.30
C HIS A 182 7.72 -23.91 2.58
N LYS A 183 9.04 -24.03 2.82
CA LYS A 183 10.09 -23.42 1.99
C LYS A 183 9.97 -23.86 0.53
N LYS A 184 9.68 -25.14 0.28
CA LYS A 184 9.49 -25.74 -1.07
C LYS A 184 8.15 -25.42 -1.74
N MET A 185 7.25 -24.71 -1.06
CA MET A 185 5.95 -24.25 -1.61
C MET A 185 5.95 -22.77 -1.99
N VAL A 186 7.05 -22.04 -1.74
CA VAL A 186 7.27 -20.65 -2.15
C VAL A 186 7.92 -20.64 -3.53
N THR A 187 7.56 -19.67 -4.37
CA THR A 187 8.09 -19.54 -5.73
C THR A 187 9.53 -19.09 -5.71
N THR A 188 10.44 -19.83 -6.36
CA THR A 188 11.85 -19.46 -6.53
C THR A 188 11.99 -18.02 -7.03
N PRO A 189 12.76 -17.15 -6.36
CA PRO A 189 12.92 -15.76 -6.80
C PRO A 189 13.46 -15.65 -8.24
N PRO A 190 13.05 -14.63 -9.02
CA PRO A 190 13.67 -14.31 -10.31
C PRO A 190 15.17 -14.03 -10.15
N LYS A 191 15.97 -14.33 -11.18
CA LYS A 191 17.45 -14.15 -11.13
C LYS A 191 17.88 -12.68 -11.11
N ASP A 192 17.01 -11.82 -11.61
CA ASP A 192 17.11 -10.39 -11.77
C ASP A 192 16.39 -9.61 -10.65
N ALA A 193 15.60 -10.28 -9.80
CA ALA A 193 14.95 -9.64 -8.67
C ALA A 193 15.97 -9.26 -7.59
N ARG A 194 15.83 -8.03 -7.08
CA ARG A 194 16.62 -7.48 -5.99
C ARG A 194 15.72 -7.01 -4.86
N ILE A 195 16.23 -7.07 -3.63
CA ILE A 195 15.51 -6.70 -2.42
C ILE A 195 16.33 -5.69 -1.60
N SER A 196 15.63 -4.80 -0.89
CA SER A 196 16.24 -3.81 0.00
C SER A 196 16.00 -4.26 1.44
N VAL A 197 17.07 -4.44 2.22
CA VAL A 197 17.00 -4.85 3.64
C VAL A 197 17.60 -3.75 4.50
N TYR A 198 16.90 -3.39 5.57
CA TYR A 198 17.24 -2.29 6.46
C TYR A 198 17.43 -2.74 7.91
N PHE A 199 18.40 -2.12 8.57
CA PHE A 199 18.82 -2.36 9.94
C PHE A 199 18.75 -1.05 10.73
N LYS A 200 18.61 -1.14 12.05
CA LYS A 200 18.58 0.04 12.93
C LYS A 200 19.96 0.70 13.05
N ASP A 201 21.01 -0.11 13.10
CA ASP A 201 22.40 0.27 13.34
C ASP A 201 23.36 -0.38 12.33
N ASP A 202 24.57 0.17 12.23
CA ASP A 202 25.57 -0.25 11.25
C ASP A 202 26.30 -1.55 11.63
N THR A 203 26.38 -1.88 12.93
CA THR A 203 26.98 -3.12 13.40
C THR A 203 26.13 -4.32 12.99
N SER A 204 24.81 -4.24 13.21
CA SER A 204 23.81 -5.19 12.71
C SER A 204 23.91 -5.37 11.18
N ARG A 205 24.05 -4.27 10.43
CA ARG A 205 24.23 -4.32 8.98
C ARG A 205 25.53 -5.05 8.60
N THR A 206 26.65 -4.69 9.22
CA THR A 206 27.98 -5.24 8.90
C THR A 206 28.04 -6.74 9.11
N ILE A 207 27.53 -7.23 10.26
CA ILE A 207 27.42 -8.67 10.55
C ILE A 207 26.58 -9.39 9.48
N ALA A 208 25.49 -8.77 9.01
CA ALA A 208 24.68 -9.36 7.94
C ALA A 208 25.40 -9.40 6.59
N VAL A 209 26.18 -8.36 6.26
CA VAL A 209 27.00 -8.30 5.04
C VAL A 209 28.09 -9.35 5.04
N GLU A 210 28.72 -9.63 6.18
CA GLU A 210 29.72 -10.71 6.32
C GLU A 210 29.12 -12.09 6.05
N GLU A 211 27.95 -12.41 6.62
CA GLU A 211 27.28 -13.70 6.37
C GLU A 211 26.74 -13.82 4.94
N LEU A 212 26.13 -12.76 4.40
CA LEU A 212 25.68 -12.71 3.01
C LEU A 212 26.85 -12.86 2.03
N THR A 213 28.03 -12.33 2.35
CA THR A 213 29.24 -12.46 1.53
C THR A 213 29.70 -13.92 1.43
N LYS A 214 29.73 -14.64 2.56
CA LYS A 214 30.10 -16.07 2.59
C LYS A 214 29.17 -16.92 1.71
N VAL A 215 27.85 -16.70 1.83
CA VAL A 215 26.85 -17.44 1.04
C VAL A 215 26.88 -17.03 -0.44
N ARG A 216 27.11 -15.75 -0.76
CA ARG A 216 27.26 -15.27 -2.15
C ARG A 216 28.37 -16.01 -2.88
N ASP A 217 29.54 -16.11 -2.28
CA ASP A 217 30.73 -16.66 -2.95
C ASP A 217 30.60 -18.18 -3.17
N GLU A 218 29.97 -18.89 -2.22
CA GLU A 218 29.53 -20.28 -2.40
C GLU A 218 28.53 -20.42 -3.56
N MET A 219 27.45 -19.62 -3.57
CA MET A 219 26.43 -19.66 -4.62
C MET A 219 27.02 -19.40 -6.01
N VAL A 220 27.94 -18.43 -6.12
CA VAL A 220 28.59 -18.07 -7.40
C VAL A 220 29.50 -19.19 -7.92
N SER A 221 30.31 -19.85 -7.07
CA SER A 221 31.11 -20.99 -7.54
C SER A 221 30.22 -22.16 -7.96
N VAL A 222 29.23 -22.50 -7.14
CA VAL A 222 28.32 -23.62 -7.39
C VAL A 222 27.52 -23.43 -8.69
N VAL A 223 27.15 -22.19 -9.03
CA VAL A 223 26.51 -21.84 -10.30
C VAL A 223 27.48 -21.88 -11.48
N ARG A 224 28.74 -21.49 -11.30
CA ARG A 224 29.79 -21.62 -12.33
C ARG A 224 30.04 -23.09 -12.69
N GLU A 225 30.26 -23.94 -11.68
CA GLU A 225 30.41 -25.39 -11.85
C GLU A 225 29.20 -26.01 -12.56
N ALA A 226 27.98 -25.60 -12.18
CA ALA A 226 26.76 -26.05 -12.84
C ALA A 226 26.70 -25.64 -14.32
N LYS A 227 27.14 -24.42 -14.66
CA LYS A 227 27.25 -23.97 -16.05
C LYS A 227 28.28 -24.81 -16.82
N GLU A 228 29.44 -25.11 -16.24
CA GLU A 228 30.46 -25.97 -16.88
C GLU A 228 29.93 -27.38 -17.19
N VAL A 229 29.18 -27.98 -16.26
CA VAL A 229 28.49 -29.27 -16.49
C VAL A 229 27.44 -29.15 -17.62
N ILE A 230 26.60 -28.12 -17.59
CA ILE A 230 25.55 -27.90 -18.62
C ILE A 230 26.13 -27.66 -20.02
N HIS A 231 27.31 -27.03 -20.15
CA HIS A 231 27.95 -26.81 -21.46
C HIS A 231 28.76 -28.01 -21.97
N SER A 232 29.23 -28.90 -21.10
CA SER A 232 30.05 -30.07 -21.48
C SER A 232 29.21 -31.29 -21.88
N ILE A 233 27.97 -31.41 -21.39
CA ILE A 233 27.11 -32.57 -21.64
C ILE A 233 26.29 -32.41 -22.93
N LEU A 234 26.61 -33.25 -23.93
CA LEU A 234 25.77 -33.50 -25.11
C LEU A 234 24.43 -34.15 -24.71
N PRO A 235 23.35 -34.02 -25.51
CA PRO A 235 21.98 -33.80 -25.00
C PRO A 235 21.22 -35.04 -24.47
N GLN A 236 21.87 -35.88 -23.67
CA GLN A 236 21.19 -36.78 -22.74
C GLN A 236 20.96 -36.05 -21.42
N ILE A 237 19.82 -36.31 -20.78
CA ILE A 237 19.53 -35.80 -19.43
C ILE A 237 19.84 -36.95 -18.47
N ASP A 238 20.94 -36.80 -17.73
CA ASP A 238 21.36 -37.68 -16.65
C ASP A 238 21.21 -37.00 -15.29
N ASP A 239 21.52 -37.72 -14.21
CA ASP A 239 21.42 -37.21 -12.86
C ASP A 239 22.35 -35.99 -12.59
N ASP A 240 23.46 -35.84 -13.33
CA ASP A 240 24.38 -34.71 -13.18
C ASP A 240 23.87 -33.45 -13.89
N MET A 241 23.24 -33.61 -15.06
CA MET A 241 22.43 -32.57 -15.69
C MET A 241 21.28 -32.12 -14.77
N GLU A 242 20.56 -33.05 -14.12
CA GLU A 242 19.51 -32.67 -13.15
C GLU A 242 20.10 -31.99 -11.90
N ARG A 243 21.22 -32.46 -11.35
CA ARG A 243 21.94 -31.78 -10.26
C ARG A 243 22.35 -30.36 -10.65
N ALA A 244 22.90 -30.17 -11.85
CA ALA A 244 23.33 -28.87 -12.35
C ALA A 244 22.13 -27.92 -12.60
N LEU A 245 21.04 -28.41 -13.19
CA LEU A 245 19.82 -27.62 -13.37
C LEU A 245 19.17 -27.20 -12.04
N ASN A 246 19.25 -28.04 -11.00
CA ASN A 246 18.84 -27.66 -9.65
C ASN A 246 19.78 -26.60 -9.03
N LYS A 247 21.11 -26.73 -9.19
CA LYS A 247 22.09 -25.68 -8.81
C LYS A 247 21.81 -24.33 -9.51
N MET A 248 21.32 -24.32 -10.75
CA MET A 248 20.93 -23.10 -11.48
C MET A 248 19.74 -22.32 -10.85
N THR A 249 19.08 -22.85 -9.82
CA THR A 249 18.14 -22.06 -9.00
C THR A 249 18.82 -20.96 -8.17
N TRP A 250 20.15 -21.03 -8.00
CA TRP A 250 20.97 -19.99 -7.38
C TRP A 250 21.51 -18.93 -8.36
N ASP A 251 21.41 -19.13 -9.68
CA ASP A 251 21.92 -18.19 -10.71
C ASP A 251 21.33 -16.79 -10.56
N MET A 252 22.14 -15.74 -10.54
CA MET A 252 21.68 -14.37 -10.31
C MET A 252 22.41 -13.36 -11.21
N THR A 253 21.68 -12.35 -11.68
CA THR A 253 22.19 -11.38 -12.68
C THR A 253 23.23 -10.41 -12.09
N ASP A 254 23.07 -10.03 -10.82
CA ASP A 254 24.05 -9.22 -10.07
C ASP A 254 24.17 -9.78 -8.63
N PRO A 255 25.29 -10.44 -8.28
CA PRO A 255 25.51 -10.98 -6.95
C PRO A 255 26.01 -9.95 -5.93
N LEU A 256 26.29 -8.70 -6.34
CA LEU A 256 26.90 -7.70 -5.46
C LEU A 256 25.96 -7.25 -4.33
N ILE A 257 26.58 -6.86 -3.22
CA ILE A 257 25.93 -6.35 -2.02
C ILE A 257 26.17 -4.85 -1.95
N HIS A 258 25.19 -4.06 -2.38
CA HIS A 258 25.31 -2.60 -2.43
C HIS A 258 24.91 -2.00 -1.09
N MET A 259 25.81 -1.24 -0.45
CA MET A 259 25.53 -0.54 0.82
C MET A 259 24.66 0.71 0.58
N MET A 260 23.74 1.00 1.49
CA MET A 260 22.84 2.17 1.40
C MET A 260 22.82 2.97 2.71
N ASP A 261 23.34 4.18 2.68
CA ASP A 261 23.45 5.07 3.85
C ASP A 261 22.53 6.30 3.78
N GLN A 262 21.61 6.32 2.81
CA GLN A 262 20.66 7.41 2.55
C GLN A 262 19.72 7.79 3.72
N TYR A 263 19.64 6.94 4.76
CA TYR A 263 18.89 7.20 6.00
C TYR A 263 19.75 7.18 7.27
N ALA A 264 21.08 7.08 7.14
CA ALA A 264 21.99 7.12 8.28
C ALA A 264 21.89 8.48 9.03
N PRO A 265 22.12 8.52 10.35
CA PRO A 265 22.35 7.39 11.26
C PRO A 265 21.04 6.80 11.83
N ARG A 266 19.87 7.09 11.24
CA ARG A 266 18.57 6.58 11.73
C ARG A 266 18.30 5.14 11.33
N CYS A 267 18.82 4.73 10.18
CA CYS A 267 18.63 3.42 9.59
C CYS A 267 19.71 3.18 8.52
N PHE A 268 20.22 1.95 8.44
CA PHE A 268 21.31 1.54 7.56
C PHE A 268 20.83 0.41 6.65
N GLY A 269 21.07 0.50 5.33
CA GLY A 269 20.51 -0.42 4.35
C GLY A 269 21.54 -1.19 3.54
N ILE A 270 21.07 -2.28 2.92
CA ILE A 270 21.74 -3.04 1.86
C ILE A 270 20.75 -3.35 0.73
N HIS A 271 21.26 -3.45 -0.49
CA HIS A 271 20.48 -3.81 -1.68
C HIS A 271 21.13 -4.98 -2.41
N ILE A 272 20.46 -6.14 -2.37
CA ILE A 272 21.02 -7.47 -2.68
C ILE A 272 20.12 -8.25 -3.65
N SER A 273 20.67 -9.28 -4.31
CA SER A 273 19.84 -10.25 -5.05
C SER A 273 18.82 -10.92 -4.12
N GLU A 274 17.58 -11.04 -4.57
CA GLU A 274 16.53 -11.73 -3.80
C GLU A 274 16.83 -13.23 -3.64
N ARG A 275 17.56 -13.85 -4.58
CA ARG A 275 18.03 -15.25 -4.44
C ARG A 275 19.02 -15.39 -3.29
N LEU A 276 20.01 -14.52 -3.21
CA LEU A 276 20.99 -14.49 -2.12
C LEU A 276 20.31 -14.24 -0.77
N PHE A 277 19.39 -13.28 -0.71
CA PHE A 277 18.58 -13.01 0.47
C PHE A 277 17.77 -14.24 0.91
N TRP A 278 17.01 -14.85 -0.01
CA TRP A 278 16.15 -15.99 0.29
C TRP A 278 16.95 -17.20 0.78
N GLU A 279 18.08 -17.51 0.14
CA GLU A 279 18.99 -18.58 0.56
C GLU A 279 19.53 -18.33 1.98
N THR A 280 20.13 -17.15 2.21
CA THR A 280 20.84 -16.82 3.46
C THR A 280 19.90 -16.64 4.65
N TYR A 281 18.77 -15.95 4.46
CA TYR A 281 17.82 -15.64 5.53
C TYR A 281 16.74 -16.68 5.73
N VAL A 282 16.29 -17.42 4.69
CA VAL A 282 15.10 -18.27 4.80
C VAL A 282 15.40 -19.75 4.55
N VAL A 283 16.23 -20.09 3.55
CA VAL A 283 16.59 -21.50 3.31
C VAL A 283 17.49 -22.03 4.42
N ARG A 284 18.58 -21.32 4.74
CA ARG A 284 19.59 -21.76 5.73
C ARG A 284 19.18 -21.61 7.20
N GLN A 285 18.19 -20.78 7.50
CA GLN A 285 17.76 -20.50 8.88
C GLN A 285 16.57 -21.38 9.33
N ASP A 286 16.41 -21.50 10.65
CA ASP A 286 15.19 -22.05 11.24
C ASP A 286 14.06 -21.01 11.25
N CYS A 287 12.92 -21.34 10.61
CA CYS A 287 11.72 -20.51 10.59
C CYS A 287 10.63 -21.02 11.56
N THR A 288 10.92 -22.02 12.38
CA THR A 288 9.97 -22.61 13.33
C THR A 288 9.51 -21.57 14.37
N ARG A 289 8.20 -21.44 14.55
CA ARG A 289 7.58 -20.57 15.57
C ARG A 289 6.93 -21.44 16.64
N THR A 290 7.45 -21.39 17.87
CA THR A 290 6.88 -22.11 19.02
C THR A 290 5.61 -21.42 19.52
N LYS A 291 4.57 -22.20 19.83
CA LYS A 291 3.32 -21.70 20.45
C LYS A 291 3.63 -21.17 21.86
N GLY A 292 3.17 -19.97 22.18
CA GLY A 292 3.54 -19.22 23.38
C GLY A 292 4.92 -18.56 23.33
N GLY A 293 5.70 -18.75 22.26
CA GLY A 293 7.05 -18.19 22.15
C GLY A 293 7.06 -16.70 21.77
N LYS A 294 8.17 -16.01 22.07
CA LYS A 294 8.43 -14.59 21.71
C LYS A 294 8.02 -14.25 20.27
N TRP A 295 8.26 -15.18 19.35
CA TRP A 295 8.05 -15.03 17.91
C TRP A 295 6.79 -15.74 17.38
N GLU A 296 5.86 -16.19 18.22
CA GLU A 296 4.53 -16.65 17.76
C GLU A 296 3.80 -15.49 17.09
N THR A 297 3.26 -15.68 15.89
CA THR A 297 2.50 -14.65 15.16
C THR A 297 0.99 -14.74 15.36
N GLY A 298 0.47 -15.78 16.01
CA GLY A 298 -0.97 -16.08 16.06
C GLY A 298 -1.59 -16.36 14.69
N ARG A 299 -0.77 -16.68 13.68
CA ARG A 299 -1.15 -16.99 12.30
C ARG A 299 -0.61 -18.39 11.93
N PRO A 300 -1.32 -19.20 11.14
CA PRO A 300 -0.75 -20.41 10.55
C PRO A 300 0.31 -20.06 9.49
N SER A 301 1.27 -20.94 9.28
CA SER A 301 2.22 -20.86 8.16
C SER A 301 1.50 -20.92 6.82
N GLU A 302 1.72 -19.93 5.95
CA GLU A 302 1.07 -19.86 4.64
C GLU A 302 2.05 -19.44 3.53
N PRO A 303 2.56 -20.39 2.72
CA PRO A 303 3.47 -20.11 1.60
C PRO A 303 2.93 -19.10 0.58
N ALA A 304 1.61 -18.99 0.40
CA ALA A 304 1.02 -17.98 -0.47
C ALA A 304 1.24 -16.54 0.04
N PHE A 305 1.15 -16.29 1.35
CA PHE A 305 1.48 -14.97 1.92
C PHE A 305 2.98 -14.67 1.85
N GLN A 306 3.82 -15.70 1.81
CA GLN A 306 5.25 -15.51 1.56
C GLN A 306 5.52 -15.05 0.11
N ASP A 307 4.88 -15.68 -0.87
CA ASP A 307 4.94 -15.24 -2.27
C ASP A 307 4.44 -13.80 -2.44
N MET A 308 3.32 -13.44 -1.80
CA MET A 308 2.79 -12.07 -1.82
C MET A 308 3.77 -11.06 -1.22
N ASN A 309 4.43 -11.40 -0.11
CA ASN A 309 5.45 -10.54 0.51
C ASN A 309 6.65 -10.31 -0.42
N CYS A 310 7.13 -11.35 -1.09
CA CYS A 310 8.21 -11.22 -2.08
C CYS A 310 7.77 -10.40 -3.31
N VAL A 311 6.54 -10.61 -3.81
CA VAL A 311 5.96 -9.78 -4.89
C VAL A 311 5.82 -8.32 -4.47
N ALA A 312 5.41 -8.04 -3.23
CA ALA A 312 5.28 -6.68 -2.71
C ALA A 312 6.63 -5.94 -2.72
N THR A 313 7.74 -6.60 -2.36
CA THR A 313 9.11 -6.03 -2.42
C THR A 313 9.67 -5.87 -3.84
N ARG A 314 9.14 -6.59 -4.83
CA ARG A 314 9.49 -6.42 -6.25
C ARG A 314 8.69 -5.30 -6.94
N HIS A 315 7.54 -4.90 -6.38
CA HIS A 315 6.58 -4.07 -7.10
C HIS A 315 6.62 -2.59 -6.66
N GLN A 316 7.19 -1.74 -7.52
CA GLN A 316 7.24 -0.29 -7.33
C GLN A 316 6.38 0.41 -8.38
N LYS A 317 5.26 1.01 -7.96
CA LYS A 317 4.46 1.93 -8.78
C LYS A 317 4.92 3.37 -8.53
N ALA A 318 4.88 4.22 -9.55
CA ALA A 318 5.18 5.64 -9.38
C ALA A 318 4.17 6.30 -8.42
N GLY A 319 4.67 6.95 -7.38
CA GLY A 319 3.88 7.64 -6.36
C GLY A 319 3.47 6.80 -5.14
N ASP A 320 3.55 5.47 -5.22
CA ASP A 320 3.30 4.58 -4.07
C ASP A 320 4.60 4.34 -3.28
N PRO A 321 4.53 4.11 -1.95
CA PRO A 321 5.71 3.88 -1.13
C PRO A 321 6.42 2.58 -1.52
N LYS A 322 7.75 2.61 -1.61
CA LYS A 322 8.57 1.45 -2.00
C LYS A 322 8.59 0.44 -0.86
N THR A 323 8.06 -0.76 -1.10
CA THR A 323 8.10 -1.87 -0.14
C THR A 323 9.50 -2.42 0.02
N VAL A 324 9.95 -2.58 1.26
CA VAL A 324 11.29 -3.07 1.65
C VAL A 324 11.20 -4.00 2.86
N VAL A 325 12.31 -4.60 3.26
CA VAL A 325 12.40 -5.44 4.46
C VAL A 325 13.13 -4.69 5.57
N TYR A 326 12.66 -4.82 6.81
CA TYR A 326 13.30 -4.26 8.00
C TYR A 326 13.62 -5.38 9.00
N GLN A 327 14.87 -5.46 9.46
CA GLN A 327 15.30 -6.39 10.50
C GLN A 327 15.02 -5.78 11.89
N TYR A 328 14.08 -6.38 12.62
CA TYR A 328 13.65 -5.91 13.94
C TYR A 328 14.51 -6.44 15.10
N ASP A 329 15.30 -7.50 14.92
CA ASP A 329 16.14 -8.07 15.97
C ASP A 329 17.57 -7.52 15.95
N GLU A 330 17.76 -6.41 16.67
CA GLU A 330 19.05 -5.75 16.95
C GLU A 330 20.10 -6.68 17.57
N SER A 331 19.69 -7.80 18.18
CA SER A 331 20.62 -8.76 18.81
C SER A 331 21.06 -9.89 17.86
N LYS A 332 20.32 -10.09 16.75
CA LYS A 332 20.52 -11.19 15.80
C LYS A 332 20.14 -10.74 14.38
N PRO A 333 21.03 -10.03 13.66
CA PRO A 333 20.70 -9.45 12.35
C PRO A 333 20.38 -10.48 11.26
N MET A 334 20.70 -11.76 11.48
CA MET A 334 20.35 -12.90 10.60
C MET A 334 19.07 -13.65 11.00
N ASN A 335 18.35 -13.22 12.05
CA ASN A 335 17.12 -13.86 12.50
C ASN A 335 15.99 -13.70 11.45
N PRO A 336 15.41 -14.78 10.89
CA PRO A 336 14.29 -14.68 9.95
C PRO A 336 12.98 -14.26 10.62
N LEU A 337 12.78 -14.66 11.88
CA LEU A 337 11.48 -14.58 12.55
C LEU A 337 11.05 -13.12 12.82
N SER A 338 12.04 -12.22 12.84
CA SER A 338 11.99 -10.77 13.11
C SER A 338 12.07 -9.89 11.85
N LEU A 339 12.17 -10.47 10.65
CA LEU A 339 12.06 -9.69 9.42
C LEU A 339 10.62 -9.19 9.25
N LEU A 340 10.46 -7.88 9.04
CA LEU A 340 9.19 -7.20 8.83
C LEU A 340 9.10 -6.63 7.42
N ILE A 341 7.89 -6.55 6.87
CA ILE A 341 7.61 -5.67 5.72
C ILE A 341 7.67 -4.22 6.21
N ALA A 342 8.26 -3.34 5.40
CA ALA A 342 8.43 -1.92 5.67
C ALA A 342 8.23 -1.07 4.41
N TYR A 343 8.09 0.24 4.58
CA TYR A 343 8.11 1.22 3.50
C TYR A 343 9.29 2.17 3.62
N GLU A 344 9.96 2.43 2.49
CA GLU A 344 10.65 3.70 2.24
C GLU A 344 9.61 4.76 1.91
N GLU A 345 9.30 5.62 2.88
CA GLU A 345 8.41 6.77 2.71
C GLU A 345 8.83 7.95 3.60
N ASN A 346 8.51 9.19 3.19
CA ASN A 346 8.73 10.40 3.99
C ASN A 346 10.19 10.56 4.52
N ASN A 347 11.18 10.21 3.69
CA ASN A 347 12.61 10.16 4.03
C ASN A 347 12.93 9.31 5.27
N ASN A 348 12.23 8.20 5.46
CA ASN A 348 12.39 7.26 6.57
C ASN A 348 12.13 5.82 6.09
N VAL A 349 12.56 4.84 6.88
CA VAL A 349 12.09 3.45 6.75
C VAL A 349 11.24 3.13 7.98
N LEU A 350 10.02 2.64 7.77
CA LEU A 350 9.12 2.20 8.85
C LEU A 350 8.51 0.83 8.52
N PRO A 351 8.53 -0.13 9.47
CA PRO A 351 7.72 -1.33 9.37
C PRO A 351 6.24 -1.02 9.16
N VAL A 352 5.52 -1.90 8.44
CA VAL A 352 4.09 -1.73 8.21
C VAL A 352 3.26 -2.49 9.25
N ALA A 353 2.13 -1.88 9.63
CA ALA A 353 1.09 -2.46 10.46
C ALA A 353 -0.25 -2.51 9.71
N SER A 354 -1.29 -3.09 10.31
CA SER A 354 -2.65 -2.94 9.77
C SER A 354 -3.09 -1.48 9.75
N ASP A 355 -3.55 -1.00 8.59
CA ASP A 355 -4.30 0.24 8.42
C ASP A 355 -5.79 0.05 8.80
N PHE A 356 -6.63 1.02 8.46
CA PHE A 356 -8.08 0.96 8.59
C PHE A 356 -8.73 0.79 7.21
N ASP A 357 -9.11 -0.45 6.88
CA ASP A 357 -9.97 -0.72 5.72
C ASP A 357 -11.32 0.00 5.91
N ALA A 358 -11.63 0.96 5.02
CA ALA A 358 -12.95 1.60 5.00
C ALA A 358 -14.01 0.59 4.53
N PHE A 359 -15.10 0.43 5.29
CA PHE A 359 -16.22 -0.43 4.92
C PHE A 359 -17.25 0.37 4.10
N LEU A 360 -17.77 1.47 4.67
CA LEU A 360 -18.56 2.47 3.93
C LEU A 360 -18.49 3.85 4.61
N ILE A 361 -18.77 4.90 3.85
CA ILE A 361 -18.94 6.27 4.34
C ILE A 361 -20.40 6.68 4.10
N GLY A 362 -21.06 7.25 5.11
CA GLY A 362 -22.44 7.71 5.00
C GLY A 362 -22.58 9.19 5.28
N THR A 363 -23.18 9.93 4.34
CA THR A 363 -23.24 11.40 4.36
C THR A 363 -24.68 11.90 4.35
N ARG A 364 -24.91 13.06 4.96
CA ARG A 364 -26.13 13.85 4.85
C ARG A 364 -25.77 15.22 4.32
N GLY A 365 -26.58 15.77 3.41
CA GLY A 365 -26.35 17.12 2.84
C GLY A 365 -25.19 17.24 1.85
N VAL A 366 -24.46 16.16 1.57
CA VAL A 366 -23.54 16.06 0.43
C VAL A 366 -24.33 15.74 -0.84
N LYS A 367 -23.93 16.31 -1.97
CA LYS A 367 -24.45 15.96 -3.29
C LYS A 367 -23.48 15.03 -4.03
N TYR A 368 -24.03 14.08 -4.76
CA TYR A 368 -23.31 13.20 -5.68
C TYR A 368 -23.87 13.47 -7.08
N GLU A 369 -23.30 14.46 -7.77
CA GLU A 369 -23.82 14.97 -9.05
C GLU A 369 -23.27 14.18 -10.26
N SER A 370 -22.16 13.46 -10.08
CA SER A 370 -21.57 12.58 -11.10
C SER A 370 -21.87 11.11 -10.79
N GLN A 371 -22.30 10.35 -11.79
CA GLN A 371 -22.47 8.90 -11.71
C GLN A 371 -21.12 8.17 -11.57
N LEU A 372 -21.17 6.88 -11.21
CA LEU A 372 -20.04 5.96 -11.41
C LEU A 372 -19.50 6.08 -12.86
N PRO A 373 -18.17 6.07 -13.08
CA PRO A 373 -17.60 5.96 -14.42
C PRO A 373 -18.18 4.77 -15.19
N PRO A 374 -18.45 4.87 -16.51
CA PRO A 374 -19.15 3.81 -17.26
C PRO A 374 -18.52 2.42 -17.15
N ASN A 375 -17.18 2.34 -17.08
CA ASN A 375 -16.47 1.07 -16.87
C ASN A 375 -16.67 0.47 -15.47
N GLN A 376 -17.03 1.28 -14.47
CA GLN A 376 -17.46 0.79 -13.14
C GLN A 376 -18.92 0.33 -13.18
N ILE A 377 -19.80 0.98 -13.95
CA ILE A 377 -21.19 0.51 -14.15
C ILE A 377 -21.21 -0.87 -14.81
N GLU A 378 -20.40 -1.09 -15.85
CA GLU A 378 -20.27 -2.43 -16.47
C GLU A 378 -19.65 -3.47 -15.52
N LEU A 379 -18.73 -3.07 -14.64
CA LEU A 379 -18.20 -3.92 -13.56
C LEU A 379 -19.28 -4.27 -12.52
N VAL A 380 -20.18 -3.35 -12.16
CA VAL A 380 -21.33 -3.62 -11.29
C VAL A 380 -22.33 -4.57 -11.96
N LYS A 381 -22.64 -4.38 -13.25
CA LYS A 381 -23.47 -5.31 -14.03
C LYS A 381 -22.87 -6.72 -14.09
N TRP A 382 -21.55 -6.81 -14.32
CA TRP A 382 -20.81 -8.07 -14.32
C TRP A 382 -20.89 -8.73 -12.93
N LEU A 383 -20.59 -8.01 -11.85
CA LEU A 383 -20.68 -8.47 -10.47
C LEU A 383 -22.07 -9.08 -10.17
N VAL A 384 -23.14 -8.34 -10.44
CA VAL A 384 -24.52 -8.78 -10.20
C VAL A 384 -24.84 -10.04 -11.02
N SER A 385 -24.37 -10.11 -12.27
CA SER A 385 -24.51 -11.30 -13.12
C SER A 385 -23.68 -12.50 -12.65
N ARG A 386 -22.56 -12.29 -11.95
CA ARG A 386 -21.76 -13.38 -11.34
C ARG A 386 -22.36 -13.84 -10.00
N ILE A 387 -23.03 -12.96 -9.26
CA ILE A 387 -23.77 -13.32 -8.04
C ILE A 387 -24.92 -14.28 -8.37
N ASP A 388 -25.69 -14.03 -9.43
CA ASP A 388 -26.75 -14.94 -9.93
C ASP A 388 -26.19 -16.35 -10.23
N GLU A 389 -25.08 -16.42 -11.00
CA GLU A 389 -24.38 -17.68 -11.33
C GLU A 389 -23.91 -18.47 -10.08
N ILE A 390 -23.50 -17.76 -9.03
CA ILE A 390 -23.07 -18.37 -7.76
C ILE A 390 -24.27 -18.83 -6.93
N LEU A 391 -25.34 -18.02 -6.82
CA LEU A 391 -26.53 -18.36 -6.04
C LEU A 391 -27.29 -19.55 -6.66
N GLU A 392 -27.27 -19.70 -7.98
CA GLU A 392 -27.81 -20.86 -8.70
C GLU A 392 -27.10 -22.18 -8.37
N THR A 393 -25.86 -22.10 -7.87
CA THR A 393 -25.05 -23.26 -7.47
C THR A 393 -24.69 -23.24 -5.97
N ALA A 394 -25.45 -22.48 -5.17
CA ALA A 394 -25.21 -22.31 -3.74
C ALA A 394 -25.95 -23.37 -2.90
N ASP A 395 -25.30 -24.52 -2.78
CA ASP A 395 -25.67 -25.63 -1.90
C ASP A 395 -25.22 -25.46 -0.43
N GLY A 396 -24.47 -24.39 -0.14
CA GLY A 396 -23.86 -24.13 1.16
C GLY A 396 -22.70 -25.08 1.51
N THR A 397 -22.17 -25.89 0.57
CA THR A 397 -21.03 -26.78 0.88
C THR A 397 -19.68 -26.08 0.81
N GLU A 398 -19.58 -24.98 0.07
CA GLU A 398 -18.37 -24.18 -0.17
C GLU A 398 -18.52 -22.73 0.33
N PRO A 399 -17.44 -22.07 0.80
CA PRO A 399 -17.49 -20.65 1.17
C PRO A 399 -17.63 -19.74 -0.06
N TRP A 400 -18.12 -18.51 0.15
CA TRP A 400 -18.30 -17.50 -0.90
C TRP A 400 -17.04 -17.34 -1.76
N THR A 401 -15.89 -17.20 -1.10
CA THR A 401 -14.61 -16.91 -1.74
C THR A 401 -14.18 -17.98 -2.74
N LYS A 402 -14.48 -19.26 -2.46
CA LYS A 402 -14.12 -20.37 -3.35
C LYS A 402 -14.99 -20.39 -4.61
N LYS A 403 -16.28 -20.09 -4.49
CA LYS A 403 -17.17 -19.95 -5.67
C LYS A 403 -16.81 -18.68 -6.47
N TRP A 404 -16.46 -17.57 -5.80
CA TRP A 404 -15.95 -16.36 -6.47
C TRP A 404 -14.62 -16.60 -7.22
N LEU A 405 -13.67 -17.30 -6.61
CA LEU A 405 -12.44 -17.75 -7.28
C LEU A 405 -12.73 -18.61 -8.51
N THR A 406 -13.73 -19.50 -8.43
CA THR A 406 -14.12 -20.35 -9.55
C THR A 406 -14.63 -19.51 -10.75
N ILE A 407 -15.36 -18.42 -10.48
CA ILE A 407 -15.72 -17.42 -11.51
C ILE A 407 -14.47 -16.75 -12.09
N LEU A 408 -13.56 -16.22 -11.28
CA LEU A 408 -12.35 -15.54 -11.76
C LEU A 408 -11.45 -16.48 -12.59
N LEU A 409 -11.33 -17.75 -12.18
CA LEU A 409 -10.65 -18.82 -12.92
C LEU A 409 -11.42 -19.28 -14.17
N LYS A 410 -12.70 -18.94 -14.33
CA LYS A 410 -13.48 -19.16 -15.55
C LYS A 410 -13.25 -18.01 -16.53
N GLU A 411 -13.35 -16.76 -16.06
CA GLU A 411 -13.15 -15.55 -16.88
C GLU A 411 -11.74 -15.46 -17.47
N SER A 412 -10.68 -15.68 -16.67
CA SER A 412 -9.27 -15.64 -17.11
C SER A 412 -8.86 -16.75 -18.09
N LYS A 413 -9.66 -17.82 -18.20
CA LYS A 413 -9.48 -18.86 -19.24
C LYS A 413 -10.10 -18.43 -20.57
N SER A 414 -11.06 -17.51 -20.56
CA SER A 414 -11.71 -17.02 -21.77
C SER A 414 -10.78 -16.07 -22.53
N ASN A 415 -10.90 -16.03 -23.86
CA ASN A 415 -10.17 -15.05 -24.68
C ASN A 415 -10.76 -13.62 -24.59
N LYS A 416 -11.77 -13.39 -23.74
CA LYS A 416 -12.42 -12.09 -23.48
C LYS A 416 -12.37 -11.71 -21.99
N GLY A 417 -11.46 -12.32 -21.21
CA GLY A 417 -11.47 -12.29 -19.74
C GLY A 417 -11.62 -10.89 -19.14
N PHE A 418 -12.54 -10.76 -18.20
CA PHE A 418 -12.90 -9.49 -17.59
C PHE A 418 -11.92 -9.12 -16.46
N HIS A 419 -11.00 -8.21 -16.78
CA HIS A 419 -9.96 -7.71 -15.88
C HIS A 419 -10.02 -6.17 -15.82
N PRO A 420 -10.82 -5.58 -14.91
CA PRO A 420 -10.97 -4.13 -14.80
C PRO A 420 -9.67 -3.49 -14.30
N LYS A 421 -9.31 -2.32 -14.86
CA LYS A 421 -8.22 -1.51 -14.32
C LYS A 421 -8.66 -0.91 -12.98
N ILE A 422 -8.17 -1.49 -11.88
CA ILE A 422 -8.37 -0.97 -10.52
C ILE A 422 -7.68 0.41 -10.42
N PRO A 423 -8.39 1.50 -10.03
CA PRO A 423 -7.77 2.80 -9.79
C PRO A 423 -6.89 2.79 -8.53
N ARG A 424 -6.09 3.86 -8.31
CA ARG A 424 -5.05 3.88 -7.27
C ARG A 424 -5.59 3.56 -5.88
N PHE A 425 -6.68 4.21 -5.49
CA PHE A 425 -7.36 4.01 -4.21
C PHE A 425 -8.56 3.06 -4.30
N GLY A 426 -8.61 2.20 -5.31
CA GLY A 426 -9.78 1.34 -5.57
C GLY A 426 -10.88 2.05 -6.37
N PHE A 427 -12.07 1.46 -6.38
CA PHE A 427 -13.23 1.94 -7.12
C PHE A 427 -14.03 3.00 -6.32
N GLY A 428 -14.97 3.67 -6.98
CA GLY A 428 -15.72 4.79 -6.40
C GLY A 428 -16.34 5.70 -7.47
N ASP A 429 -17.43 6.39 -7.09
CA ASP A 429 -17.87 7.58 -7.83
C ASP A 429 -16.86 8.73 -7.63
N PRO A 430 -16.86 9.78 -8.48
CA PRO A 430 -15.85 10.85 -8.40
C PRO A 430 -15.80 11.56 -7.03
N LYS A 431 -16.94 11.73 -6.36
CA LYS A 431 -17.03 12.40 -5.06
C LYS A 431 -16.47 11.51 -3.96
N SER A 432 -16.90 10.25 -3.89
CA SER A 432 -16.40 9.28 -2.92
C SER A 432 -14.90 9.01 -3.11
N TYR A 433 -14.43 8.91 -4.36
CA TYR A 433 -13.02 8.75 -4.68
C TYR A 433 -12.21 9.95 -4.21
N SER A 434 -12.63 11.18 -4.54
CA SER A 434 -11.95 12.42 -4.13
C SER A 434 -11.90 12.61 -2.61
N ILE A 435 -12.97 12.24 -1.88
CA ILE A 435 -13.00 12.22 -0.41
C ILE A 435 -11.95 11.25 0.14
N MET A 436 -11.86 10.03 -0.39
CA MET A 436 -10.93 9.00 0.09
C MET A 436 -9.48 9.29 -0.30
N GLU A 437 -9.23 9.82 -1.50
CA GLU A 437 -7.92 10.33 -1.95
C GLU A 437 -7.41 11.40 -0.97
N THR A 438 -8.24 12.39 -0.64
CA THR A 438 -7.92 13.42 0.37
C THR A 438 -7.72 12.83 1.77
N ALA A 439 -8.47 11.78 2.15
CA ALA A 439 -8.28 11.08 3.42
C ALA A 439 -6.90 10.42 3.50
N VAL A 440 -6.48 9.72 2.44
CA VAL A 440 -5.16 9.08 2.33
C VAL A 440 -4.06 10.14 2.38
N GLU A 441 -4.16 11.24 1.63
CA GLU A 441 -3.17 12.32 1.67
C GLU A 441 -3.09 13.00 3.06
N ARG A 442 -4.24 13.19 3.73
CA ARG A 442 -4.29 13.83 5.05
C ARG A 442 -3.73 12.93 6.16
N LEU A 443 -3.87 11.61 6.02
CA LEU A 443 -3.47 10.60 7.01
C LEU A 443 -2.16 9.85 6.64
N GLN A 444 -1.50 10.22 5.53
CA GLN A 444 -0.25 9.61 5.06
C GLN A 444 0.89 9.56 6.09
N LYS A 445 0.84 10.42 7.13
CA LYS A 445 1.88 10.53 8.17
C LYS A 445 1.99 9.27 9.04
N ASN A 446 0.89 8.55 9.27
CA ASN A 446 0.87 7.25 9.95
C ASN A 446 0.26 6.14 9.06
N GLY A 447 -0.15 6.46 7.84
CA GLY A 447 -0.74 5.50 6.90
C GLY A 447 -2.08 4.93 7.37
N ALA A 448 -2.80 5.60 8.28
CA ALA A 448 -4.01 5.05 8.88
C ALA A 448 -5.12 4.69 7.88
N VAL A 449 -5.18 5.39 6.74
CA VAL A 449 -6.08 5.08 5.62
C VAL A 449 -5.25 5.10 4.36
N ARG A 450 -5.31 4.03 3.56
CA ARG A 450 -4.46 3.86 2.35
C ARG A 450 -5.25 3.52 1.07
N HIS A 451 -6.55 3.30 1.17
CA HIS A 451 -7.45 3.07 0.03
C HIS A 451 -8.90 3.48 0.32
N GLY A 452 -9.74 3.45 -0.72
CA GLY A 452 -11.19 3.66 -0.68
C GLY A 452 -11.96 2.50 -0.05
N ALA A 453 -13.29 2.60 -0.07
CA ALA A 453 -14.17 1.76 0.74
C ALA A 453 -14.65 0.46 0.05
N GLU A 454 -14.78 -0.62 0.83
CA GLU A 454 -15.20 -1.97 0.40
C GLU A 454 -16.62 -2.01 -0.20
N CYS A 455 -17.46 -1.01 0.09
CA CYS A 455 -18.74 -0.79 -0.61
C CYS A 455 -18.61 -0.63 -2.13
N PHE A 456 -17.43 -0.20 -2.62
CA PHE A 456 -17.09 -0.12 -4.03
C PHE A 456 -16.21 -1.29 -4.53
N ASN A 457 -15.80 -2.23 -3.68
CA ASN A 457 -14.99 -3.37 -4.11
C ASN A 457 -15.84 -4.38 -4.91
N TYR A 458 -16.00 -4.10 -6.19
CA TYR A 458 -16.86 -4.88 -7.08
C TYR A 458 -16.16 -6.08 -7.74
N TYR A 459 -14.82 -6.17 -7.68
CA TYR A 459 -14.04 -7.22 -8.36
C TYR A 459 -13.58 -8.35 -7.40
N PHE A 460 -13.33 -8.02 -6.13
CA PHE A 460 -13.00 -8.97 -5.07
C PHE A 460 -13.92 -8.81 -3.84
N PRO A 461 -15.26 -8.79 -3.99
CA PRO A 461 -16.21 -8.46 -2.92
C PRO A 461 -16.12 -9.45 -1.74
N GLN A 462 -15.75 -8.96 -0.57
CA GLN A 462 -15.40 -9.79 0.59
C GLN A 462 -16.62 -10.26 1.41
N GLU A 463 -16.39 -11.24 2.29
CA GLU A 463 -17.35 -11.61 3.34
C GLU A 463 -17.31 -10.60 4.51
N LEU A 464 -18.49 -10.33 5.07
CA LEU A 464 -18.68 -9.38 6.16
C LEU A 464 -18.02 -9.84 7.47
N ASP A 465 -17.39 -8.90 8.18
CA ASP A 465 -16.84 -9.11 9.51
C ASP A 465 -17.92 -9.36 10.59
N GLU A 466 -17.53 -9.94 11.72
CA GLU A 466 -18.40 -10.07 12.90
C GLU A 466 -18.66 -8.73 13.60
N GLN A 467 -17.72 -7.78 13.47
CA GLN A 467 -17.74 -6.47 14.11
C GLN A 467 -17.19 -5.38 13.18
N PHE A 468 -17.75 -4.17 13.29
CA PHE A 468 -17.38 -2.98 12.55
C PHE A 468 -17.14 -1.81 13.51
N LEU A 469 -16.19 -0.94 13.19
CA LEU A 469 -15.92 0.29 13.93
C LEU A 469 -16.70 1.45 13.30
N VAL A 470 -17.71 1.96 14.00
CA VAL A 470 -18.53 3.11 13.56
C VAL A 470 -18.01 4.37 14.22
N ILE A 471 -17.53 5.31 13.40
CA ILE A 471 -16.99 6.61 13.81
C ILE A 471 -18.00 7.70 13.43
N ALA A 472 -18.58 8.35 14.44
CA ALA A 472 -19.68 9.31 14.31
C ALA A 472 -19.79 10.21 15.56
N GLU A 473 -20.17 11.48 15.38
CA GLU A 473 -20.49 12.41 16.48
C GLU A 473 -21.77 12.00 17.22
N SER A 474 -22.75 11.48 16.48
CA SER A 474 -24.08 11.08 16.96
C SER A 474 -24.14 9.67 17.58
N ASN A 475 -23.01 9.20 18.13
CA ASN A 475 -22.89 7.97 18.89
C ASN A 475 -23.36 8.17 20.36
N PRO A 476 -23.99 7.16 21.00
CA PRO A 476 -24.40 7.24 22.41
C PRO A 476 -23.24 7.58 23.36
N GLY A 477 -23.54 8.33 24.42
CA GLY A 477 -22.55 8.77 25.40
C GLY A 477 -21.51 9.76 24.86
N LYS A 478 -21.74 10.39 23.69
CA LYS A 478 -20.82 11.32 23.01
C LYS A 478 -19.45 10.72 22.68
N ARG A 479 -19.32 9.38 22.65
CA ARG A 479 -18.07 8.68 22.33
C ARG A 479 -17.86 8.74 20.80
N PRO A 480 -16.75 9.31 20.28
CA PRO A 480 -16.56 9.55 18.85
C PRO A 480 -16.54 8.28 17.98
N TRP A 481 -16.34 7.10 18.59
CA TRP A 481 -16.43 5.82 17.92
C TRP A 481 -16.99 4.71 18.82
N ARG A 482 -17.59 3.69 18.19
CA ARG A 482 -18.15 2.49 18.84
C ARG A 482 -17.98 1.27 17.94
N TYR A 483 -17.64 0.12 18.50
CA TYR A 483 -17.74 -1.17 17.79
C TYR A 483 -19.19 -1.67 17.81
N MET A 484 -19.65 -2.19 16.68
CA MET A 484 -21.01 -2.72 16.47
C MET A 484 -20.93 -4.06 15.73
N ASN A 485 -21.76 -5.03 16.09
CA ASN A 485 -21.95 -6.23 15.28
C ASN A 485 -22.79 -5.93 14.01
N ALA A 486 -22.92 -6.90 13.10
CA ALA A 486 -23.65 -6.71 11.85
C ALA A 486 -25.12 -6.25 12.04
N THR A 487 -25.83 -6.77 13.03
CA THR A 487 -27.23 -6.38 13.34
C THR A 487 -27.30 -4.96 13.90
N GLN A 488 -26.45 -4.62 14.87
CA GLN A 488 -26.35 -3.27 15.43
C GLN A 488 -25.95 -2.23 14.37
N LEU A 489 -25.10 -2.61 13.41
CA LEU A 489 -24.77 -1.77 12.26
C LEU A 489 -25.99 -1.58 11.35
N GLN A 490 -26.74 -2.65 11.04
CA GLN A 490 -27.98 -2.54 10.24
C GLN A 490 -29.02 -1.64 10.92
N GLU A 491 -29.22 -1.76 12.23
CA GLU A 491 -30.08 -0.88 13.03
C GLU A 491 -29.62 0.59 12.96
N PHE A 492 -28.34 0.85 13.19
CA PHE A 492 -27.74 2.18 13.07
C PHE A 492 -27.94 2.76 11.66
N LEU A 493 -27.59 2.01 10.61
CA LEU A 493 -27.74 2.43 9.21
C LEU A 493 -29.21 2.71 8.87
N SER A 494 -30.13 1.88 9.35
CA SER A 494 -31.58 2.09 9.22
C SER A 494 -32.00 3.44 9.82
N HIS A 495 -31.58 3.76 11.04
CA HIS A 495 -31.89 5.05 11.68
C HIS A 495 -31.26 6.25 10.96
N ARG A 496 -30.04 6.10 10.41
CA ARG A 496 -29.40 7.18 9.63
C ARG A 496 -30.14 7.47 8.31
N ILE A 497 -30.80 6.49 7.68
CA ILE A 497 -31.66 6.76 6.52
C ILE A 497 -32.86 7.63 6.92
N ASP A 498 -33.47 7.39 8.08
CA ASP A 498 -34.59 8.22 8.59
C ASP A 498 -34.15 9.66 8.87
N GLU A 499 -32.93 9.84 9.38
CA GLU A 499 -32.28 11.16 9.55
C GLU A 499 -31.86 11.83 8.22
N GLY A 500 -31.94 11.11 7.10
CA GLY A 500 -31.63 11.59 5.74
C GLY A 500 -30.19 11.45 5.28
N TYR A 501 -29.42 10.56 5.90
CA TYR A 501 -28.13 10.13 5.36
C TYR A 501 -28.34 9.17 4.19
N THR A 502 -27.31 9.06 3.36
CA THR A 502 -27.20 8.13 2.24
C THR A 502 -25.79 7.55 2.20
N PHE A 503 -25.67 6.32 1.71
CA PHE A 503 -24.41 5.57 1.63
C PHE A 503 -24.50 4.50 0.53
N PRO A 504 -23.39 4.24 -0.19
CA PRO A 504 -23.32 3.15 -1.14
C PRO A 504 -23.30 1.79 -0.42
N LEU A 505 -23.91 0.78 -1.05
CA LEU A 505 -23.89 -0.62 -0.59
C LEU A 505 -23.34 -1.50 -1.72
N ASN A 506 -22.46 -2.44 -1.38
CA ASN A 506 -21.97 -3.42 -2.35
C ASN A 506 -23.12 -4.37 -2.76
N PRO A 507 -23.40 -4.60 -4.06
CA PRO A 507 -24.44 -5.54 -4.50
C PRO A 507 -24.29 -6.95 -3.93
N LYS A 508 -23.06 -7.38 -3.62
CA LYS A 508 -22.81 -8.64 -2.92
C LYS A 508 -23.54 -8.68 -1.57
N TRP A 509 -23.49 -7.62 -0.77
CA TRP A 509 -24.16 -7.62 0.54
C TRP A 509 -25.68 -7.69 0.38
N ILE A 510 -26.24 -6.87 -0.51
CA ILE A 510 -27.68 -6.79 -0.80
C ILE A 510 -28.26 -8.17 -1.19
N LEU A 511 -27.50 -8.96 -1.97
CA LEU A 511 -27.94 -10.22 -2.55
C LEU A 511 -27.50 -11.48 -1.78
N THR A 512 -26.47 -11.41 -0.93
CA THR A 512 -25.89 -12.61 -0.28
C THR A 512 -25.93 -12.59 1.25
N ASP A 513 -26.03 -11.42 1.88
CA ASP A 513 -25.89 -11.26 3.33
C ASP A 513 -27.23 -10.87 3.99
N PRO A 514 -27.75 -11.64 4.97
CA PRO A 514 -29.05 -11.37 5.61
C PRO A 514 -29.18 -9.95 6.17
N GLY A 515 -30.38 -9.36 6.01
CA GLY A 515 -30.73 -8.02 6.48
C GLY A 515 -30.34 -6.87 5.53
N TRP A 516 -29.29 -7.01 4.71
CA TRP A 516 -28.79 -5.90 3.88
C TRP A 516 -29.76 -5.45 2.79
N LYS A 517 -30.58 -6.36 2.24
CA LYS A 517 -31.70 -6.02 1.34
C LYS A 517 -32.68 -5.03 1.98
N GLN A 518 -32.93 -5.14 3.28
CA GLN A 518 -33.90 -4.28 3.99
C GLN A 518 -33.37 -2.84 4.12
N ILE A 519 -32.06 -2.69 4.31
CA ILE A 519 -31.37 -1.38 4.31
C ILE A 519 -31.40 -0.76 2.90
N TYR A 520 -31.14 -1.56 1.86
CA TYR A 520 -31.23 -1.14 0.47
C TYR A 520 -32.66 -0.73 0.07
N ASP A 521 -33.67 -1.51 0.46
CA ASP A 521 -35.07 -1.17 0.20
C ASP A 521 -35.52 0.09 0.95
N LYS A 522 -34.95 0.36 2.14
CA LYS A 522 -35.20 1.59 2.89
C LYS A 522 -34.54 2.82 2.23
N LEU A 523 -33.34 2.65 1.66
CA LEU A 523 -32.71 3.66 0.81
C LEU A 523 -33.58 3.94 -0.43
N LEU A 524 -33.99 2.91 -1.18
CA LEU A 524 -34.84 3.04 -2.38
C LEU A 524 -36.19 3.70 -2.09
N LYS A 525 -36.81 3.42 -0.93
CA LYS A 525 -38.09 4.00 -0.51
C LYS A 525 -37.97 5.40 0.11
N SER A 526 -36.78 5.96 0.25
CA SER A 526 -36.60 7.28 0.87
C SER A 526 -37.12 8.39 -0.04
N GLU A 527 -38.13 9.12 0.41
CA GLU A 527 -38.70 10.28 -0.31
C GLU A 527 -37.75 11.50 -0.36
N ARG A 528 -36.61 11.44 0.34
CA ARG A 528 -35.64 12.54 0.44
C ARG A 528 -34.82 12.67 -0.86
N PRO A 529 -34.87 13.80 -1.59
CA PRO A 529 -34.17 13.94 -2.88
C PRO A 529 -32.65 13.70 -2.82
N ASN A 530 -31.98 14.06 -1.72
CA ASN A 530 -30.54 13.81 -1.59
C ASN A 530 -30.20 12.31 -1.51
N VAL A 531 -31.10 11.47 -1.01
CA VAL A 531 -30.90 10.01 -0.96
C VAL A 531 -31.08 9.44 -2.37
N GLN A 532 -32.18 9.80 -3.06
CA GLN A 532 -32.46 9.36 -4.43
C GLN A 532 -31.37 9.78 -5.43
N ASN A 533 -30.92 11.04 -5.40
CA ASN A 533 -29.86 11.52 -6.30
C ASN A 533 -28.56 10.72 -6.12
N SER A 534 -28.23 10.34 -4.88
CA SER A 534 -27.01 9.58 -4.59
C SER A 534 -27.14 8.12 -5.03
N LEU A 535 -28.32 7.51 -4.85
CA LEU A 535 -28.61 6.19 -5.42
C LEU A 535 -28.59 6.21 -6.95
N ASP A 536 -29.05 7.30 -7.58
CA ASP A 536 -28.99 7.49 -9.03
C ASP A 536 -27.55 7.71 -9.54
N ALA A 537 -26.64 8.17 -8.69
CA ALA A 537 -25.21 8.24 -8.97
C ALA A 537 -24.51 6.87 -8.91
N TRP A 538 -24.79 6.07 -7.88
CA TRP A 538 -24.16 4.76 -7.66
C TRP A 538 -24.78 3.62 -8.47
N LEU A 539 -26.10 3.66 -8.66
CA LEU A 539 -26.90 2.62 -9.32
C LEU A 539 -27.93 3.32 -10.23
N PRO A 540 -27.53 3.87 -11.40
CA PRO A 540 -28.43 4.63 -12.27
C PRO A 540 -29.66 3.81 -12.68
N LYS A 541 -30.85 4.42 -12.70
CA LYS A 541 -32.11 3.73 -13.04
C LYS A 541 -32.04 3.05 -14.41
N ASP A 542 -31.56 3.78 -15.43
CA ASP A 542 -31.47 3.29 -16.81
C ASP A 542 -30.35 2.25 -17.05
N SER A 543 -29.64 1.83 -15.99
CA SER A 543 -28.58 0.81 -16.09
C SER A 543 -29.09 -0.63 -16.07
N GLY A 544 -30.34 -0.88 -15.66
CA GLY A 544 -30.90 -2.22 -15.46
C GLY A 544 -30.40 -2.94 -14.20
N VAL A 545 -29.52 -2.32 -13.41
CA VAL A 545 -28.89 -2.95 -12.24
C VAL A 545 -29.86 -3.11 -11.07
N ARG A 546 -30.76 -2.15 -10.85
CA ARG A 546 -31.72 -2.21 -9.72
C ARG A 546 -32.75 -3.32 -9.94
N GLU A 547 -33.17 -3.45 -11.19
CA GLU A 547 -34.13 -4.40 -11.73
C GLU A 547 -33.54 -5.81 -11.60
N LYS A 548 -32.28 -6.01 -12.02
CA LYS A 548 -31.60 -7.30 -11.88
C LYS A 548 -31.30 -7.65 -10.41
N ILE A 549 -31.03 -6.68 -9.54
CA ILE A 549 -30.93 -6.91 -8.08
C ILE A 549 -32.28 -7.36 -7.49
N ALA A 550 -33.40 -6.79 -7.95
CA ALA A 550 -34.73 -7.22 -7.51
C ALA A 550 -35.05 -8.65 -7.99
N GLU A 551 -34.81 -8.95 -9.28
CA GLU A 551 -35.00 -10.27 -9.90
C GLU A 551 -34.21 -11.38 -9.16
N ILE A 552 -32.91 -11.14 -8.90
CA ILE A 552 -32.06 -12.12 -8.20
C ILE A 552 -32.52 -12.32 -6.75
N TYR A 553 -32.97 -11.26 -6.06
CA TYR A 553 -33.48 -11.39 -4.69
C TYR A 553 -34.83 -12.12 -4.64
N GLU A 554 -35.71 -11.95 -5.63
CA GLU A 554 -36.95 -12.72 -5.75
C GLU A 554 -36.67 -14.21 -6.02
N LYS A 555 -35.66 -14.50 -6.86
CA LYS A 555 -35.15 -15.86 -7.13
C LYS A 555 -34.45 -16.50 -5.91
N TYR A 556 -33.78 -15.71 -5.08
CA TYR A 556 -32.95 -16.16 -3.94
C TYR A 556 -33.14 -15.32 -2.66
N PRO A 557 -34.33 -15.29 -2.03
CA PRO A 557 -34.64 -14.37 -0.92
C PRO A 557 -33.85 -14.63 0.37
N ASN A 558 -33.22 -15.80 0.51
CA ASN A 558 -32.35 -16.14 1.64
C ASN A 558 -30.87 -15.79 1.40
N GLY A 559 -30.52 -15.27 0.22
CA GLY A 559 -29.13 -14.96 -0.15
C GLY A 559 -28.23 -16.19 -0.19
N PHE A 560 -26.97 -16.04 0.23
CA PHE A 560 -25.98 -17.12 0.19
C PHE A 560 -26.03 -17.95 1.47
N PRO A 561 -26.26 -19.28 1.40
CA PRO A 561 -26.39 -20.14 2.57
C PRO A 561 -25.06 -20.30 3.32
N ARG A 562 -24.88 -19.48 4.36
CA ARG A 562 -23.81 -19.64 5.35
C ARG A 562 -23.99 -20.95 6.12
N LYS A 563 -22.93 -21.74 6.30
CA LYS A 563 -22.98 -22.94 7.15
C LYS A 563 -23.23 -22.54 8.61
N ASN A 564 -24.39 -22.94 9.15
CA ASN A 564 -24.66 -22.94 10.59
C ASN A 564 -23.91 -24.07 11.32
N THR A 565 -22.59 -24.17 11.11
CA THR A 565 -21.73 -25.01 11.95
C THR A 565 -21.70 -24.40 13.35
N ILE A 566 -22.46 -24.97 14.30
CA ILE A 566 -22.53 -24.49 15.70
C ILE A 566 -21.14 -24.46 16.38
N VAL A 567 -20.21 -25.30 15.89
CA VAL A 567 -18.78 -25.32 16.26
C VAL A 567 -18.03 -24.01 15.89
N SER A 568 -18.56 -23.21 14.94
CA SER A 568 -17.86 -22.05 14.39
C SER A 568 -17.70 -20.88 15.37
N LYS A 569 -18.54 -20.74 16.40
CA LYS A 569 -18.43 -19.63 17.38
C LYS A 569 -17.11 -19.60 18.18
N ARG A 570 -16.29 -20.66 18.13
CA ARG A 570 -14.91 -20.67 18.65
C ARG A 570 -13.82 -20.69 17.55
N ALA A 571 -14.20 -20.75 16.28
CA ALA A 571 -13.31 -20.84 15.12
C ALA A 571 -13.43 -19.66 14.13
N SER A 572 -14.52 -18.90 14.13
CA SER A 572 -14.69 -17.67 13.34
C SER A 572 -13.68 -16.59 13.76
N VAL A 573 -13.40 -16.48 15.06
CA VAL A 573 -12.29 -15.72 15.66
C VAL A 573 -10.92 -16.06 15.02
N MET A 574 -10.77 -17.26 14.44
CA MET A 574 -9.56 -17.67 13.70
C MET A 574 -9.63 -17.39 12.19
N PHE A 575 -10.77 -17.63 11.53
CA PHE A 575 -10.94 -17.45 10.08
C PHE A 575 -11.21 -15.98 9.70
N ASP A 576 -10.12 -15.26 9.52
CA ASP A 576 -10.05 -13.90 8.95
C ASP A 576 -10.45 -13.94 7.46
N THR A 577 -11.64 -13.42 7.11
CA THR A 577 -12.21 -13.54 5.74
C THR A 577 -11.34 -12.91 4.65
N THR A 578 -10.49 -11.95 5.01
CA THR A 578 -9.53 -11.33 4.09
C THR A 578 -8.45 -12.30 3.62
N VAL A 579 -8.20 -13.39 4.38
CA VAL A 579 -7.24 -14.44 4.02
C VAL A 579 -7.66 -15.11 2.74
N GLU A 580 -8.89 -15.60 2.66
CA GLU A 580 -9.35 -16.36 1.50
C GLU A 580 -9.33 -15.53 0.20
N MET A 581 -9.69 -14.25 0.27
CA MET A 581 -9.78 -13.41 -0.94
C MET A 581 -8.39 -13.05 -1.50
N ASP A 582 -7.41 -12.77 -0.63
CA ASP A 582 -6.02 -12.58 -1.08
C ASP A 582 -5.43 -13.89 -1.66
N LEU A 583 -5.72 -15.04 -1.04
CA LEU A 583 -5.31 -16.35 -1.57
C LEU A 583 -5.92 -16.63 -2.96
N ALA A 584 -7.20 -16.28 -3.15
CA ALA A 584 -7.89 -16.36 -4.43
C ALA A 584 -7.25 -15.44 -5.49
N GLU A 585 -6.88 -14.21 -5.13
CA GLU A 585 -6.16 -13.31 -6.05
C GLU A 585 -4.81 -13.90 -6.48
N LEU A 586 -4.03 -14.47 -5.57
CA LEU A 586 -2.75 -15.11 -5.93
C LEU A 586 -2.96 -16.37 -6.80
N GLU A 587 -3.98 -17.19 -6.52
CA GLU A 587 -4.27 -18.35 -7.38
C GLU A 587 -4.66 -17.93 -8.79
N LEU A 588 -5.43 -16.85 -8.95
CA LEU A 588 -5.73 -16.24 -10.24
C LEU A 588 -4.46 -15.75 -10.96
N GLN A 589 -3.60 -14.99 -10.28
CA GLN A 589 -2.34 -14.49 -10.85
C GLN A 589 -1.39 -15.64 -11.27
N ARG A 590 -1.29 -16.70 -10.45
CA ARG A 590 -0.57 -17.94 -10.77
C ARG A 590 -1.19 -18.65 -11.98
N HIS A 591 -2.51 -18.74 -12.06
CA HIS A 591 -3.23 -19.36 -13.17
C HIS A 591 -2.98 -18.62 -14.49
N GLU A 592 -3.14 -17.30 -14.51
CA GLU A 592 -2.84 -16.47 -15.68
C GLU A 592 -1.39 -16.61 -16.13
N THR A 593 -0.44 -16.61 -15.20
CA THR A 593 0.99 -16.74 -15.50
C THR A 593 1.29 -18.10 -16.12
N LEU A 594 0.72 -19.18 -15.58
CA LEU A 594 0.80 -20.52 -16.15
C LEU A 594 0.14 -20.61 -17.53
N MET A 595 -0.99 -19.92 -17.76
CA MET A 595 -1.64 -19.88 -19.06
C MET A 595 -0.84 -19.06 -20.10
N ARG A 596 -0.22 -17.95 -19.69
CA ARG A 596 0.74 -17.19 -20.51
C ARG A 596 1.96 -18.05 -20.87
N ALA A 597 2.53 -18.78 -19.92
CA ALA A 597 3.63 -19.72 -20.16
C ALA A 597 3.23 -20.85 -21.11
N LYS A 598 2.06 -21.48 -20.92
CA LYS A 598 1.52 -22.52 -21.82
C LYS A 598 1.28 -21.99 -23.24
N ARG A 599 0.84 -20.75 -23.42
CA ARG A 599 0.73 -20.10 -24.75
C ARG A 599 2.12 -19.94 -25.39
N LYS A 600 3.11 -19.40 -24.66
CA LYS A 600 4.51 -19.27 -25.16
C LYS A 600 5.12 -20.61 -25.54
N LEU A 601 5.00 -21.64 -24.69
CA LEU A 601 5.52 -22.99 -24.96
C LEU A 601 4.85 -23.62 -26.20
N ARG A 602 3.54 -23.46 -26.37
CA ARG A 602 2.83 -23.93 -27.59
C ARG A 602 3.35 -23.23 -28.85
N ALA A 603 3.63 -21.93 -28.80
CA ALA A 603 4.23 -21.21 -29.91
C ALA A 603 5.65 -21.71 -30.24
N VAL A 604 6.50 -21.89 -29.23
CA VAL A 604 7.85 -22.46 -29.41
C VAL A 604 7.78 -23.87 -30.02
N LEU A 605 6.93 -24.76 -29.48
CA LEU A 605 6.75 -26.11 -30.02
C LEU A 605 6.16 -26.13 -31.45
N PHE A 606 5.36 -25.12 -31.82
CA PHE A 606 4.87 -24.94 -33.19
C PHE A 606 6.02 -24.51 -34.12
N TRP A 607 6.82 -23.51 -33.74
CA TRP A 607 8.01 -23.09 -34.48
C TRP A 607 9.04 -24.22 -34.61
N MET A 608 9.29 -25.01 -33.56
CA MET A 608 10.16 -26.20 -33.63
C MET A 608 9.62 -27.26 -34.60
N LYS A 609 8.29 -27.46 -34.66
CA LYS A 609 7.65 -28.37 -35.63
C LYS A 609 7.73 -27.85 -37.07
N LEU A 610 7.60 -26.53 -37.29
CA LEU A 610 7.85 -25.91 -38.59
C LEU A 610 9.32 -26.05 -39.00
N ALA A 611 10.26 -25.66 -38.14
CA ALA A 611 11.70 -25.79 -38.39
C ALA A 611 12.16 -27.24 -38.57
N LYS A 612 11.49 -28.22 -37.95
CA LYS A 612 11.69 -29.64 -38.29
C LYS A 612 11.14 -29.96 -39.67
N ARG A 613 9.89 -29.60 -40.00
CA ARG A 613 9.31 -29.84 -41.35
C ARG A 613 10.13 -29.20 -42.48
N SER A 614 10.69 -28.01 -42.28
CA SER A 614 11.58 -27.36 -43.25
C SER A 614 12.89 -28.13 -43.43
N ARG A 615 13.49 -28.64 -42.35
CA ARG A 615 14.66 -29.54 -42.43
C ARG A 615 14.31 -30.88 -43.09
N ASP A 616 13.16 -31.47 -42.76
CA ASP A 616 12.67 -32.71 -43.38
C ASP A 616 12.37 -32.51 -44.89
N LYS A 617 11.91 -31.32 -45.34
CA LYS A 617 11.78 -30.97 -46.78
C LYS A 617 13.16 -30.78 -47.42
N LEU A 618 14.06 -30.04 -46.78
CA LEU A 618 15.44 -29.85 -47.25
C LEU A 618 16.17 -31.17 -47.46
N ASP A 619 16.12 -32.08 -46.50
CA ASP A 619 16.85 -33.35 -46.59
C ASP A 619 16.27 -34.29 -47.65
N ARG A 620 14.97 -34.16 -47.98
CA ARG A 620 14.38 -34.82 -49.16
C ARG A 620 14.93 -34.22 -50.47
N ILE A 621 14.94 -32.89 -50.59
CA ILE A 621 15.47 -32.20 -51.77
C ILE A 621 16.97 -32.49 -51.96
N ARG A 622 17.76 -32.44 -50.88
CA ARG A 622 19.19 -32.79 -50.88
C ARG A 622 19.43 -34.22 -51.34
N ARG A 623 18.64 -35.20 -50.85
CA ARG A 623 18.71 -36.60 -51.32
C ARG A 623 18.32 -36.72 -52.80
N LYS A 624 17.20 -36.10 -53.22
CA LYS A 624 16.74 -36.10 -54.62
C LYS A 624 17.83 -35.58 -55.57
N ARG A 625 18.42 -34.42 -55.24
CA ARG A 625 19.56 -33.82 -55.96
C ARG A 625 20.78 -34.74 -56.01
N ALA A 626 21.11 -35.42 -54.90
CA ALA A 626 22.25 -36.33 -54.84
C ALA A 626 22.03 -37.65 -55.60
N THR A 627 20.79 -38.12 -55.72
CA THR A 627 20.45 -39.37 -56.45
C THR A 627 20.21 -39.14 -57.95
N PHE A 628 19.66 -37.99 -58.35
CA PHE A 628 19.15 -37.77 -59.71
C PHE A 628 19.69 -36.50 -60.40
N GLY A 629 20.62 -35.76 -59.77
CA GLY A 629 21.18 -34.52 -60.32
C GLY A 629 20.25 -33.30 -60.20
N ASP A 630 20.75 -32.12 -60.61
CA ASP A 630 20.03 -30.85 -60.46
C ASP A 630 18.80 -30.73 -61.39
N ASP A 631 18.82 -31.40 -62.54
CA ASP A 631 17.73 -31.41 -63.52
C ASP A 631 16.52 -32.23 -63.09
N SER A 632 16.65 -33.01 -62.01
CA SER A 632 15.53 -33.69 -61.35
C SER A 632 14.70 -32.78 -60.44
N LEU A 633 15.25 -31.62 -60.05
CA LEU A 633 14.60 -30.70 -59.12
C LEU A 633 13.62 -29.78 -59.84
N ASP A 634 12.40 -29.67 -59.31
CA ASP A 634 11.42 -28.71 -59.83
C ASP A 634 11.75 -27.27 -59.39
N GLU A 635 11.07 -26.31 -60.01
CA GLU A 635 11.31 -24.89 -59.82
C GLU A 635 10.96 -24.40 -58.39
N GLU A 636 10.08 -25.09 -57.65
CA GLU A 636 9.77 -24.78 -56.25
C GLU A 636 10.84 -25.35 -55.30
N GLU A 637 11.34 -26.57 -55.57
CA GLU A 637 12.48 -27.16 -54.87
C GLU A 637 13.76 -26.34 -55.07
N ARG A 638 14.03 -25.89 -56.30
CA ARG A 638 15.15 -24.98 -56.64
C ARG A 638 15.03 -23.65 -55.89
N LYS A 639 13.85 -23.01 -55.89
CA LYS A 639 13.59 -21.79 -55.10
C LYS A 639 13.72 -22.02 -53.59
N SER A 640 13.25 -23.16 -53.09
CA SER A 640 13.38 -23.55 -51.68
C SER A 640 14.86 -23.66 -51.26
N LEU A 641 15.72 -24.27 -52.11
CA LEU A 641 17.16 -24.34 -51.88
C LEU A 641 17.82 -22.96 -51.84
N VAL A 642 17.50 -22.07 -52.79
CA VAL A 642 18.09 -20.72 -52.86
C VAL A 642 17.70 -19.86 -51.65
N TYR A 643 16.43 -19.90 -51.25
CA TYR A 643 15.95 -19.19 -50.07
C TYR A 643 16.65 -19.70 -48.79
N LEU A 644 16.76 -21.02 -48.61
CA LEU A 644 17.38 -21.59 -47.41
C LEU A 644 18.90 -21.46 -47.39
N LYS A 645 19.59 -21.40 -48.54
CA LYS A 645 21.01 -21.01 -48.59
C LYS A 645 21.22 -19.60 -48.04
N ARG A 646 20.36 -18.64 -48.41
CA ARG A 646 20.39 -17.27 -47.85
C ARG A 646 20.07 -17.24 -46.36
N GLU A 647 19.15 -18.06 -45.88
CA GLU A 647 18.84 -18.17 -44.46
C GLU A 647 20.02 -18.74 -43.65
N ASP A 648 20.73 -19.73 -44.17
CA ASP A 648 21.92 -20.30 -43.52
C ASP A 648 23.12 -19.34 -43.61
N GLU A 649 23.30 -18.63 -44.72
CA GLU A 649 24.26 -17.51 -44.85
C GLU A 649 23.96 -16.38 -43.83
N GLN A 650 22.69 -16.00 -43.66
CA GLN A 650 22.27 -15.00 -42.67
C GLN A 650 22.46 -15.47 -41.22
N LYS A 651 22.17 -16.75 -40.90
CA LYS A 651 22.43 -17.30 -39.55
C LYS A 651 23.92 -17.38 -39.26
N ASN A 652 24.73 -17.77 -40.23
CA ASN A 652 26.19 -17.81 -40.07
C ASN A 652 26.75 -16.39 -39.87
N MET A 653 26.27 -15.38 -40.61
CA MET A 653 26.62 -13.98 -40.34
C MET A 653 26.15 -13.52 -38.95
N ALA A 654 24.92 -13.83 -38.54
CA ALA A 654 24.39 -13.43 -37.23
C ALA A 654 25.17 -14.08 -36.07
N CYS A 655 25.52 -15.36 -36.17
CA CYS A 655 26.38 -16.03 -35.20
C CYS A 655 27.81 -15.47 -35.20
N ALA A 656 28.38 -15.16 -36.37
CA ALA A 656 29.69 -14.52 -36.45
C ALA A 656 29.70 -13.12 -35.79
N SER A 657 28.65 -12.31 -36.02
CA SER A 657 28.49 -11.02 -35.36
C SER A 657 28.27 -11.15 -33.85
N LEU A 658 27.50 -12.13 -33.38
CA LEU A 658 27.32 -12.39 -31.95
C LEU A 658 28.63 -12.81 -31.26
N ASN A 659 29.45 -13.63 -31.93
CA ASN A 659 30.75 -14.02 -31.41
C ASN A 659 31.73 -12.83 -31.40
N ALA A 660 31.81 -12.03 -32.47
CA ALA A 660 32.66 -10.83 -32.51
C ALA A 660 32.28 -9.81 -31.42
N VAL A 661 30.98 -9.56 -31.22
CA VAL A 661 30.48 -8.68 -30.15
C VAL A 661 30.76 -9.24 -28.74
N SER A 662 31.09 -10.53 -28.60
CA SER A 662 31.51 -11.10 -27.32
C SER A 662 33.02 -10.96 -27.02
N GLU A 663 33.84 -10.55 -27.99
CA GLU A 663 35.29 -10.34 -27.82
C GLU A 663 35.65 -8.87 -27.54
N ASP A 664 34.87 -7.90 -28.06
CA ASP A 664 35.13 -6.45 -27.90
C ASP A 664 34.50 -5.82 -26.63
N ALA A 665 33.80 -6.58 -25.79
CA ALA A 665 32.89 -6.07 -24.76
C ALA A 665 33.53 -5.70 -23.39
N GLU A 666 34.79 -5.28 -23.34
CA GLU A 666 35.50 -4.87 -22.11
C GLU A 666 36.03 -3.41 -22.12
N SER A 667 35.21 -2.40 -22.47
CA SER A 667 35.44 -1.00 -22.01
C SER A 667 34.27 -0.02 -22.22
N GLU A 668 34.02 0.81 -21.19
CA GLU A 668 33.34 2.13 -21.24
C GLU A 668 31.85 2.17 -21.73
N PRO A 669 31.11 3.28 -21.54
CA PRO A 669 30.72 3.77 -20.21
C PRO A 669 29.19 3.97 -20.05
N ILE A 670 28.75 4.24 -18.82
CA ILE A 670 27.34 4.44 -18.47
C ILE A 670 26.80 5.77 -19.05
N LEU A 671 25.68 5.72 -19.77
CA LEU A 671 24.89 6.89 -20.18
C LEU A 671 23.47 6.85 -19.60
N ASP A 672 23.05 8.00 -19.07
CA ASP A 672 21.72 8.23 -18.51
C ASP A 672 20.67 8.45 -19.62
N THR A 673 19.45 7.93 -19.43
CA THR A 673 18.36 7.97 -20.43
C THR A 673 16.99 8.28 -19.82
N SER A 674 16.88 9.41 -19.11
CA SER A 674 15.60 9.90 -18.58
C SER A 674 14.76 10.67 -19.62
N ASP A 675 14.30 10.03 -20.71
CA ASP A 675 13.10 10.48 -21.44
C ASP A 675 12.55 9.41 -22.39
N SER A 676 11.27 9.05 -22.27
CA SER A 676 10.55 8.28 -23.30
C SER A 676 9.05 8.60 -23.27
N GLN A 677 8.57 9.28 -24.31
CA GLN A 677 7.13 9.52 -24.53
C GLN A 677 6.60 8.57 -25.61
N ASN A 678 5.39 8.04 -25.36
CA ASN A 678 4.41 7.53 -26.32
C ASN A 678 4.94 7.02 -27.67
N VAL A 679 5.19 5.70 -27.76
CA VAL A 679 5.15 4.97 -29.03
C VAL A 679 3.95 4.03 -29.03
N VAL A 680 3.02 4.22 -29.96
CA VAL A 680 1.88 3.32 -30.19
C VAL A 680 2.35 2.19 -31.11
N THR A 681 2.17 0.94 -30.67
CA THR A 681 2.55 -0.24 -31.46
C THR A 681 1.33 -0.82 -32.19
N GLU A 682 1.18 -0.50 -33.47
CA GLU A 682 0.28 -1.25 -34.37
C GLU A 682 0.97 -2.51 -34.93
N PRO A 683 0.23 -3.58 -35.26
CA PRO A 683 0.80 -4.83 -35.74
C PRO A 683 1.22 -4.78 -37.22
N MET A 684 2.34 -5.42 -37.55
CA MET A 684 2.83 -5.57 -38.93
C MET A 684 1.80 -6.27 -39.83
N ASN A 685 1.41 -5.60 -40.92
CA ASN A 685 0.81 -6.20 -42.10
C ASN A 685 1.75 -6.04 -43.32
N ALA A 686 1.62 -6.93 -44.30
CA ALA A 686 2.58 -7.04 -45.40
C ALA A 686 2.59 -5.81 -46.31
N ARG A 687 3.79 -5.39 -46.71
CA ARG A 687 4.02 -4.23 -47.59
C ARG A 687 4.01 -4.67 -49.06
N VAL A 688 3.12 -4.09 -49.85
CA VAL A 688 3.17 -4.10 -51.32
C VAL A 688 3.49 -2.68 -51.77
N GLU A 689 4.47 -2.51 -52.65
CA GLU A 689 4.90 -1.19 -53.12
C GLU A 689 4.18 -0.81 -54.42
N ILE A 690 3.56 0.38 -54.44
CA ILE A 690 3.15 1.12 -55.64
C ILE A 690 3.56 2.58 -55.42
N LEU A 691 4.01 3.25 -56.47
CA LEU A 691 4.68 4.57 -56.44
C LEU A 691 3.73 5.77 -56.60
N ALA A 692 4.13 6.90 -55.97
CA ALA A 692 3.76 8.30 -56.25
C ALA A 692 2.26 8.68 -56.11
N LEU A 693 1.90 9.84 -55.52
CA LEU A 693 2.22 11.20 -55.97
C LEU A 693 2.14 12.25 -54.83
N ASP A 694 2.48 13.50 -55.15
CA ASP A 694 2.50 14.65 -54.24
C ASP A 694 1.14 15.09 -53.65
N GLY A 695 1.20 15.77 -52.50
CA GLY A 695 0.03 16.36 -51.82
C GLY A 695 0.39 17.33 -50.70
N ASP A 696 0.53 18.61 -51.04
CA ASP A 696 0.85 19.71 -50.11
C ASP A 696 -0.34 20.06 -49.18
N THR A 697 -0.11 20.35 -47.89
CA THR A 697 -0.94 21.32 -47.14
C THR A 697 -0.34 21.73 -45.78
N LYS A 698 -0.57 23.00 -45.40
CA LYS A 698 -0.04 23.64 -44.19
C LYS A 698 -1.07 23.74 -43.06
N LYS A 699 -0.64 23.50 -41.82
CA LYS A 699 -1.04 24.13 -40.52
C LYS A 699 -0.31 23.37 -39.38
N GLY A 700 0.12 23.97 -38.27
CA GLY A 700 0.02 25.36 -37.83
C GLY A 700 -0.51 25.44 -36.39
N GLY A 701 0.39 25.50 -35.40
CA GLY A 701 0.01 25.59 -33.98
C GLY A 701 1.19 25.57 -33.01
N THR A 702 1.62 26.74 -32.54
CA THR A 702 2.59 26.91 -31.46
C THR A 702 1.91 26.90 -30.09
N VAL A 703 2.52 26.25 -29.09
CA VAL A 703 2.04 26.28 -27.69
C VAL A 703 3.20 26.62 -26.76
N ASP A 704 3.06 27.70 -26.00
CA ASP A 704 4.01 28.15 -24.96
C ASP A 704 4.00 27.19 -23.76
N ARG A 705 5.18 26.97 -23.15
CA ARG A 705 5.38 26.19 -21.92
C ARG A 705 6.28 26.94 -20.94
N SER A 706 5.76 28.02 -20.34
CA SER A 706 6.43 28.73 -19.25
C SER A 706 5.57 28.81 -17.98
N LYS A 707 5.90 27.98 -16.98
CA LYS A 707 5.71 28.14 -15.51
C LYS A 707 5.88 26.79 -14.77
N ARG A 708 7.00 26.60 -14.08
CA ARG A 708 7.14 25.66 -12.96
C ARG A 708 7.32 26.47 -11.68
N SER A 709 6.34 26.42 -10.78
CA SER A 709 6.46 26.97 -9.42
C SER A 709 7.26 26.03 -8.52
N LYS A 710 8.00 26.58 -7.55
CA LYS A 710 8.71 25.82 -6.52
C LYS A 710 7.80 25.62 -5.30
N PRO A 711 7.74 24.42 -4.67
CA PRO A 711 7.08 24.26 -3.39
C PRO A 711 7.90 24.92 -2.26
N MET A 712 7.22 25.55 -1.30
CA MET A 712 7.83 26.00 -0.04
C MET A 712 7.84 24.86 0.97
N ILE A 713 8.98 24.63 1.60
CA ILE A 713 9.13 23.62 2.67
C ILE A 713 8.85 24.30 4.01
N TRP A 714 7.87 23.79 4.76
CA TRP A 714 7.65 24.16 6.15
C TRP A 714 8.51 23.28 7.08
N PHE A 715 9.31 23.91 7.93
CA PHE A 715 9.94 23.22 9.07
C PHE A 715 8.94 23.13 10.23
N ALA A 716 8.80 21.94 10.80
CA ALA A 716 8.11 21.71 12.06
C ALA A 716 9.08 20.98 13.01
N GLU A 717 9.50 21.66 14.08
CA GLU A 717 10.45 21.11 15.04
C GLU A 717 9.86 19.90 15.80
N ARG A 718 10.65 18.83 15.94
CA ARG A 718 10.31 17.68 16.76
C ARG A 718 10.77 17.89 18.19
N ALA A 719 9.84 18.23 19.09
CA ALA A 719 10.10 18.08 20.52
C ALA A 719 10.16 16.58 20.89
N GLN A 720 11.37 16.05 21.10
CA GLN A 720 11.55 14.72 21.68
C GLN A 720 11.21 14.75 23.17
N VAL A 721 10.10 14.10 23.55
CA VAL A 721 9.72 13.94 24.96
C VAL A 721 10.48 12.74 25.55
N SER A 722 11.60 13.02 26.21
CA SER A 722 12.30 12.01 27.02
C SER A 722 11.56 11.75 28.32
N VAL A 723 11.06 10.52 28.51
CA VAL A 723 10.51 10.08 29.79
C VAL A 723 11.68 9.67 30.71
N ARG A 724 11.95 10.48 31.73
CA ARG A 724 12.86 10.10 32.82
C ARG A 724 12.03 9.56 34.00
N GLY A 725 12.44 8.42 34.54
CA GLY A 725 11.88 7.89 35.78
C GLY A 725 12.21 8.80 36.97
N ALA A 726 11.31 8.83 37.96
CA ALA A 726 11.56 9.51 39.22
C ALA A 726 12.16 8.53 40.24
N LEU A 727 13.16 8.99 41.01
CA LEU A 727 13.59 8.29 42.21
C LEU A 727 12.55 8.52 43.31
N VAL A 728 12.08 7.43 43.91
CA VAL A 728 11.23 7.48 45.11
C VAL A 728 12.10 7.05 46.29
N LYS A 729 11.98 7.78 47.40
CA LYS A 729 12.59 7.42 48.68
C LYS A 729 11.53 6.68 49.49
N GLU A 730 11.80 5.42 49.80
CA GLU A 730 10.91 4.59 50.61
C GLU A 730 11.14 4.91 52.11
N GLU A 731 10.19 4.56 52.99
CA GLU A 731 10.18 5.05 54.38
C GLU A 731 11.40 4.58 55.20
N ASP A 732 11.97 3.43 54.81
CA ASP A 732 13.24 2.84 55.22
C ASP A 732 14.47 3.74 54.98
N GLY A 733 14.31 4.80 54.20
CA GLY A 733 15.37 5.76 53.84
C GLY A 733 16.13 5.42 52.55
N ASN A 734 15.95 4.22 52.00
CA ASN A 734 16.57 3.78 50.74
C ASN A 734 15.93 4.45 49.50
N LEU A 735 16.73 4.57 48.44
CA LEU A 735 16.31 5.07 47.13
C LEU A 735 16.18 3.89 46.16
N SER A 736 14.97 3.58 45.71
CA SER A 736 14.71 2.54 44.72
C SER A 736 14.36 3.16 43.35
N TYR A 737 14.83 2.54 42.26
CA TYR A 737 14.50 2.97 40.90
C TYR A 737 13.36 2.10 40.36
N ARG A 738 12.11 2.56 40.53
CA ARG A 738 10.93 1.88 39.98
C ARG A 738 10.67 2.35 38.55
N SER A 739 10.85 1.45 37.58
CA SER A 739 10.29 1.63 36.23
C SER A 739 8.76 1.53 36.28
N PHE A 740 8.05 2.54 35.77
CA PHE A 740 6.61 2.51 35.65
C PHE A 740 6.18 1.54 34.54
N ASP A 741 5.89 0.29 34.90
CA ASP A 741 5.30 -0.68 33.99
C ASP A 741 3.77 -0.55 33.98
N ALA A 742 3.24 0.04 32.92
CA ALA A 742 1.81 0.29 32.75
C ALA A 742 0.98 -0.97 32.41
N SER A 743 1.60 -2.15 32.27
CA SER A 743 0.89 -3.39 31.94
C SER A 743 0.02 -3.91 33.09
N ASN A 744 0.55 -3.93 34.32
CA ASN A 744 -0.16 -4.46 35.50
C ASN A 744 -1.42 -3.66 35.87
N SER A 745 -1.50 -2.38 35.51
CA SER A 745 -2.68 -1.54 35.77
C SER A 745 -3.91 -1.92 34.94
N LEU A 746 -3.73 -2.67 33.84
CA LEU A 746 -4.81 -3.00 32.90
C LEU A 746 -5.42 -4.39 33.12
N GLN A 747 -4.70 -5.33 33.77
CA GLN A 747 -5.25 -6.66 34.05
C GLN A 747 -6.37 -6.61 35.10
N ASN A 748 -6.26 -5.74 36.11
CA ASN A 748 -7.28 -5.56 37.15
C ASN A 748 -8.57 -4.88 36.64
N LEU A 749 -8.63 -4.44 35.37
CA LEU A 749 -9.85 -3.91 34.74
C LEU A 749 -10.58 -4.95 33.90
N SER A 750 -9.94 -6.08 33.54
CA SER A 750 -10.57 -7.18 32.79
C SER A 750 -11.36 -8.18 33.65
N GLU A 751 -11.39 -8.02 34.98
CA GLU A 751 -12.11 -8.90 35.91
C GLU A 751 -13.39 -8.26 36.51
N ILE A 752 -13.83 -7.11 35.98
CA ILE A 752 -14.95 -6.31 36.52
C ILE A 752 -16.19 -6.29 35.59
N GLU A 753 -16.10 -6.79 34.35
CA GLU A 753 -17.24 -6.74 33.39
C GLU A 753 -18.33 -7.81 33.61
N ASP A 754 -18.17 -8.75 34.55
CA ASP A 754 -19.05 -9.91 34.78
C ASP A 754 -19.95 -9.81 36.06
N THR A 755 -20.32 -8.60 36.50
CA THR A 755 -21.30 -8.41 37.61
C THR A 755 -22.53 -7.58 37.21
N GLU A 756 -23.69 -8.24 37.13
CA GLU A 756 -25.00 -7.59 36.98
C GLU A 756 -25.45 -6.90 38.29
N SER A 757 -24.99 -5.67 38.51
CA SER A 757 -25.60 -4.76 39.49
C SER A 757 -25.47 -3.32 39.00
N GLY A 758 -26.59 -2.68 38.68
CA GLY A 758 -26.60 -1.30 38.19
C GLY A 758 -26.57 -0.29 39.33
N ASP A 759 -25.46 0.43 39.45
CA ASP A 759 -25.35 1.76 40.07
C ASP A 759 -24.38 2.61 39.23
N GLU A 760 -24.67 3.89 39.04
CA GLU A 760 -23.88 4.77 38.17
C GLU A 760 -22.60 5.27 38.86
N VAL A 761 -21.44 5.04 38.23
CA VAL A 761 -20.15 5.65 38.62
C VAL A 761 -19.67 6.57 37.50
N ASP A 762 -19.91 7.87 37.68
CA ASP A 762 -19.43 8.92 36.78
C ASP A 762 -17.89 8.99 36.76
N CYS A 763 -17.29 9.21 35.58
CA CYS A 763 -15.84 9.23 35.33
C CYS A 763 -15.42 10.42 34.45
#